data_AF-A0A9P7EVU1-F1
#
_entry.id   AF-A0A9P7EVU1-F1
#
_cell.length_a   1.000
_cell.length_b   1.000
_cell.length_c   1.000
_cell.angle_alpha   90.00
_cell.angle_beta   90.00
_cell.angle_gamma   90.00
#
_symmetry.space_group_name_H-M   'P 1'
#
loop_
_entity.id
_entity.type
_entity.pdbx_description
1 polymer ?
#
loop_
_entity_poly.entity_id
_entity_poly.type
_entity_poly.pdbx_seq_one_letter_code
_entity_poly.pdbx_strand_id
1 'polypeptide(L)'
;MFKLDKQTADIKDAIKDLDGSRIHTSNLSGKRWYVFVQSWSKRILIIFKKWSTSVKTLYFIAELHDYFTHRFSQLHREAPRPQVISSVHRAESPPIDPADEWCLKYLSVFYISSLSEIFDDDANGLVSVREVNAFTSAILPGLSLLQALAYWAPGWRVDSQYYHARIEQVLNSMVHAQADVLPVNRRCIALHKTAHAELRPEDSDVDLAQLADGCRNVQEKDLVKRLDTVKYEIDSKESFKLFGSGRIEDFLLPVLYLVMKRHLQIMKLARTVILVDRELECETQTIANILEAVDLRVEELAAESFRHQGTDPKARFTWYAQGLYNFWYSPELTPDDAEYCEAHNFGLDDTELEIDTTALKLGLFSLTEDQELLERPVKLVASTQGSSLKIRTLSKRHLIYREEQQRFKSLSKGLPESDVQRWSSLAELEMRKRLFECCCDACHALITDVYHRCIDCEDDGYDLCLECESLPVSKHKYPSDHKATRNLLVFRMVLPYGRCGRVRWYARNFLSTILPITTPSEDICQTQSDGPELPHPTEATRADDSSTCVDLREGDEKLNGNTGVALERILGTSAANEDAYSCDECGVKMIHERHFLCMLYLRSLTIITENNSPIALCSDCAFHDVFDVVTDHHPYKHWLVKIKDRVQDTGIGASDEPLANVDETTSLSLRDDKLAAMVESRFVEQDRRLSALVTQVEQLVHNIAALTGKAELSSESVTV
;
A
#
# COMPACT_ATOMS: atom_id res chain seq x y z
N MET A 1 27.88 -37.56 -1.77
CA MET A 1 27.38 -38.71 -0.99
C MET A 1 27.14 -38.35 0.48
N PHE A 2 28.14 -37.90 1.24
CA PHE A 2 28.02 -37.56 2.67
C PHE A 2 26.89 -36.59 3.07
N LYS A 3 26.48 -35.66 2.19
CA LYS A 3 25.39 -34.71 2.47
C LYS A 3 24.00 -35.38 2.46
N LEU A 4 23.82 -36.42 1.65
CA LEU A 4 22.57 -37.18 1.55
C LEU A 4 22.39 -38.11 2.75
N ASP A 5 23.49 -38.71 3.21
CA ASP A 5 23.47 -39.61 4.37
C ASP A 5 23.13 -38.85 5.66
N LYS A 6 23.63 -37.61 5.79
CA LYS A 6 23.30 -36.72 6.91
C LYS A 6 21.83 -36.31 6.90
N GLN A 7 21.29 -35.87 5.76
CA GLN A 7 19.85 -35.58 5.62
C GLN A 7 18.97 -36.80 5.90
N THR A 8 19.42 -37.99 5.48
CA THR A 8 18.71 -39.24 5.75
C THR A 8 18.73 -39.61 7.25
N ALA A 9 19.81 -39.27 7.96
CA ALA A 9 19.90 -39.46 9.40
C ALA A 9 19.01 -38.46 10.16
N ASP A 10 19.04 -37.17 9.77
CA ASP A 10 18.23 -36.11 10.40
C ASP A 10 16.72 -36.39 10.23
N ILE A 11 16.31 -36.93 9.08
CA ILE A 11 14.91 -37.37 8.85
C ILE A 11 14.55 -38.58 9.71
N LYS A 12 15.47 -39.53 9.91
CA LYS A 12 15.23 -40.71 10.76
C LYS A 12 15.09 -40.35 12.24
N ASP A 13 15.85 -39.37 12.71
CA ASP A 13 15.74 -38.92 14.10
C ASP A 13 14.48 -38.08 14.31
N ALA A 14 14.07 -37.24 13.36
CA ALA A 14 12.78 -36.56 13.39
C ALA A 14 11.57 -37.53 13.41
N ILE A 15 11.69 -38.70 12.75
CA ILE A 15 10.66 -39.75 12.77
C ILE A 15 10.59 -40.45 14.14
N LYS A 16 11.73 -40.66 14.81
CA LYS A 16 11.76 -41.27 16.16
C LYS A 16 11.13 -40.37 17.22
N ASP A 17 11.30 -39.05 17.10
CA ASP A 17 10.69 -38.09 18.03
C ASP A 17 9.16 -37.99 17.85
N LEU A 18 8.65 -38.29 16.65
CA LEU A 18 7.21 -38.31 16.36
C LEU A 18 6.49 -39.59 16.87
N ASP A 19 7.20 -40.71 17.04
CA ASP A 19 6.63 -41.99 17.51
C ASP A 19 6.21 -41.96 19.00
N GLY A 20 6.59 -40.92 19.76
CA GLY A 20 6.12 -40.69 21.14
C GLY A 20 4.64 -40.25 21.24
N SER A 21 4.06 -39.76 20.13
CA SER A 21 2.64 -39.42 20.03
C SER A 21 1.92 -40.55 19.29
N ARG A 22 0.94 -41.20 19.93
CA ARG A 22 0.21 -42.36 19.39
C ARG A 22 -0.34 -42.13 17.97
N ILE A 23 0.42 -42.53 16.95
CA ILE A 23 0.02 -42.60 15.54
C ILE A 23 -0.23 -44.07 15.21
N HIS A 24 -1.45 -44.41 14.78
CA HIS A 24 -1.73 -45.72 14.21
C HIS A 24 -1.29 -45.77 12.76
N THR A 25 -0.14 -46.40 12.48
CA THR A 25 0.29 -46.78 11.13
C THR A 25 -0.25 -48.18 10.82
N SER A 26 -1.21 -48.29 9.89
CA SER A 26 -1.61 -49.58 9.33
C SER A 26 -0.98 -49.78 7.96
N ASN A 27 -0.10 -50.78 7.88
CA ASN A 27 0.64 -51.19 6.69
C ASN A 27 -0.32 -51.89 5.72
N LEU A 28 -0.69 -51.23 4.61
CA LEU A 28 -1.38 -51.86 3.48
C LEU A 28 -0.54 -51.65 2.22
N SER A 29 0.09 -52.73 1.79
CA SER A 29 0.76 -52.99 0.51
C SER A 29 0.78 -51.84 -0.51
N GLY A 30 1.94 -51.20 -0.67
CA GLY A 30 2.41 -50.69 -1.96
C GLY A 30 1.76 -49.43 -2.54
N LYS A 31 1.07 -48.60 -1.73
CA LYS A 31 0.65 -47.25 -2.17
C LYS A 31 1.08 -46.19 -1.14
N ARG A 32 1.54 -45.04 -1.67
CA ARG A 32 2.20 -43.91 -1.00
C ARG A 32 1.66 -43.56 0.40
N TRP A 33 2.59 -43.13 1.25
CA TRP A 33 2.38 -42.65 2.60
C TRP A 33 1.56 -41.35 2.61
N TYR A 34 0.48 -41.34 3.39
CA TYR A 34 -0.24 -40.12 3.77
C TYR A 34 -0.14 -39.99 5.30
N VAL A 35 0.25 -38.82 5.80
CA VAL A 35 0.31 -38.51 7.24
C VAL A 35 -1.03 -37.91 7.66
N PHE A 36 -1.58 -38.35 8.80
CA PHE A 36 -2.97 -38.15 9.21
C PHE A 36 -3.09 -37.33 10.50
N VAL A 37 -4.01 -36.36 10.53
CA VAL A 37 -4.52 -35.72 11.75
C VAL A 37 -6.06 -35.89 11.81
N GLN A 38 -6.64 -35.80 13.00
CA GLN A 38 -7.85 -36.48 13.52
C GLN A 38 -9.19 -36.46 12.73
N SER A 39 -10.02 -37.47 13.04
CA SER A 39 -11.48 -37.62 12.89
C SER A 39 -12.11 -37.44 11.50
N TRP A 40 -12.00 -36.26 10.88
CA TRP A 40 -12.68 -35.89 9.63
C TRP A 40 -11.98 -36.46 8.38
N SER A 41 -10.67 -36.71 8.49
CA SER A 41 -9.80 -37.16 7.39
C SER A 41 -10.30 -38.43 6.71
N LYS A 42 -10.85 -39.41 7.45
CA LYS A 42 -11.28 -40.69 6.87
C LYS A 42 -12.43 -40.60 5.85
N ARG A 43 -13.21 -39.50 5.83
CA ARG A 43 -14.46 -39.41 5.03
C ARG A 43 -14.43 -38.36 3.93
N ILE A 44 -13.71 -37.25 4.13
CA ILE A 44 -13.21 -36.46 2.99
C ILE A 44 -12.39 -37.40 2.07
N LEU A 45 -11.65 -38.35 2.65
CA LEU A 45 -11.02 -39.45 1.90
C LEU A 45 -11.98 -40.34 1.09
N ILE A 46 -13.27 -40.48 1.42
CA ILE A 46 -14.21 -41.24 0.58
C ILE A 46 -14.52 -40.45 -0.69
N ILE A 47 -14.64 -39.12 -0.57
CA ILE A 47 -14.78 -38.21 -1.71
C ILE A 47 -13.48 -38.27 -2.54
N PHE A 48 -12.32 -38.09 -1.91
CA PHE A 48 -11.02 -38.11 -2.57
C PHE A 48 -10.57 -39.49 -3.07
N LYS A 49 -11.10 -40.61 -2.55
CA LYS A 49 -10.81 -41.95 -3.09
C LYS A 49 -11.24 -42.10 -4.55
N LYS A 50 -12.13 -41.22 -5.04
CA LYS A 50 -12.52 -41.15 -6.45
C LYS A 50 -11.56 -40.32 -7.30
N TRP A 51 -10.64 -39.54 -6.71
CA TRP A 51 -9.82 -38.55 -7.41
C TRP A 51 -8.32 -38.81 -7.24
N SER A 52 -7.54 -38.49 -8.27
CA SER A 52 -6.14 -38.91 -8.38
C SER A 52 -5.19 -38.14 -7.45
N THR A 53 -5.45 -36.86 -7.17
CA THR A 53 -4.70 -35.99 -6.23
C THR A 53 -5.36 -34.63 -6.02
N SER A 54 -6.06 -34.15 -7.05
CA SER A 54 -6.79 -32.88 -7.08
C SER A 54 -8.10 -33.04 -7.84
N VAL A 55 -8.99 -32.06 -7.69
CA VAL A 55 -10.30 -31.99 -8.33
C VAL A 55 -10.62 -30.55 -8.69
N LYS A 56 -11.47 -30.32 -9.69
CA LYS A 56 -12.02 -28.97 -9.91
C LYS A 56 -12.77 -28.47 -8.68
N THR A 57 -12.47 -27.25 -8.26
CA THR A 57 -13.02 -26.62 -7.05
C THR A 57 -14.55 -26.66 -7.01
N LEU A 58 -15.19 -26.38 -8.14
CA LEU A 58 -16.65 -26.45 -8.29
C LEU A 58 -17.24 -27.84 -7.98
N TYR A 59 -16.59 -28.90 -8.47
CA TYR A 59 -17.06 -30.27 -8.24
C TYR A 59 -16.85 -30.69 -6.79
N PHE A 60 -15.79 -30.20 -6.16
CA PHE A 60 -15.58 -30.44 -4.73
C PHE A 60 -16.69 -29.83 -3.88
N ILE A 61 -17.01 -28.55 -4.12
CA ILE A 61 -18.05 -27.83 -3.38
C ILE A 61 -19.43 -28.50 -3.61
N ALA A 62 -19.74 -28.89 -4.85
CA ALA A 62 -20.99 -29.59 -5.16
C ALA A 62 -21.12 -30.94 -4.42
N GLU A 63 -20.06 -31.75 -4.41
CA GLU A 63 -20.06 -33.03 -3.67
C GLU A 63 -20.15 -32.82 -2.15
N LEU A 64 -19.56 -31.75 -1.60
CA LEU A 64 -19.74 -31.39 -0.19
C LEU A 64 -21.21 -31.04 0.12
N HIS A 65 -21.83 -30.21 -0.71
CA HIS A 65 -23.25 -29.84 -0.57
C HIS A 65 -24.15 -31.09 -0.61
N ASP A 66 -23.97 -31.95 -1.61
CA ASP A 66 -24.77 -33.17 -1.76
C ASP A 66 -24.57 -34.15 -0.61
N TYR A 67 -23.32 -34.27 -0.13
CA TYR A 67 -23.00 -35.08 1.05
C TYR A 67 -23.77 -34.60 2.27
N PHE A 68 -23.70 -33.31 2.62
CA PHE A 68 -24.38 -32.81 3.82
C PHE A 68 -25.91 -32.83 3.67
N THR A 69 -26.44 -32.48 2.49
CA THR A 69 -27.88 -32.58 2.19
C THR A 69 -28.41 -34.00 2.40
N HIS A 70 -27.68 -35.01 1.91
CA HIS A 70 -28.03 -36.40 2.10
C HIS A 70 -28.01 -36.82 3.58
N ARG A 71 -27.03 -36.30 4.33
CA ARG A 71 -26.88 -36.62 5.75
C ARG A 71 -27.98 -36.04 6.63
N PHE A 72 -28.37 -34.78 6.44
CA PHE A 72 -29.53 -34.21 7.13
C PHE A 72 -30.83 -34.93 6.72
N SER A 73 -30.96 -35.32 5.46
CA SER A 73 -32.10 -36.15 5.00
C SER A 73 -32.18 -37.51 5.70
N GLN A 74 -31.04 -38.15 5.99
CA GLN A 74 -31.00 -39.39 6.79
C GLN A 74 -31.42 -39.14 8.24
N LEU A 75 -30.88 -38.08 8.85
CA LEU A 75 -31.19 -37.69 10.23
C LEU A 75 -32.70 -37.45 10.43
N HIS A 76 -33.36 -36.77 9.49
CA HIS A 76 -34.81 -36.56 9.51
C HIS A 76 -35.63 -37.84 9.32
N ARG A 77 -35.10 -38.85 8.60
CA ARG A 77 -35.76 -40.15 8.41
C ARG A 77 -35.58 -41.10 9.60
N GLU A 78 -34.48 -40.96 10.33
CA GLU A 78 -34.12 -41.78 11.49
C GLU A 78 -34.72 -41.27 12.81
N ALA A 79 -35.51 -40.20 12.77
CA ALA A 79 -36.34 -39.73 13.88
C ALA A 79 -37.11 -40.90 14.53
N PRO A 80 -37.26 -40.89 15.87
CA PRO A 80 -37.24 -42.09 16.71
C PRO A 80 -38.34 -43.09 16.33
N ARG A 81 -38.00 -44.07 15.51
CA ARG A 81 -38.75 -45.31 15.42
C ARG A 81 -38.43 -46.15 16.67
N PRO A 82 -39.43 -46.71 17.37
CA PRO A 82 -39.23 -47.56 18.53
C PRO A 82 -38.20 -48.67 18.22
N GLN A 83 -37.15 -48.71 19.04
CA GLN A 83 -35.94 -49.49 18.82
C GLN A 83 -36.25 -51.00 18.76
N VAL A 84 -36.18 -51.58 17.57
CA VAL A 84 -35.95 -53.02 17.43
C VAL A 84 -34.45 -53.22 17.35
N ILE A 85 -33.89 -53.74 18.46
CA ILE A 85 -32.46 -54.01 18.66
C ILE A 85 -32.00 -55.00 17.58
N SER A 86 -31.31 -54.51 16.54
CA SER A 86 -30.65 -55.36 15.56
C SER A 86 -29.21 -54.89 15.40
N SER A 87 -28.32 -55.59 16.10
CA SER A 87 -26.91 -55.24 16.34
C SER A 87 -26.00 -55.60 15.15
N VAL A 88 -26.18 -54.93 14.01
CA VAL A 88 -25.22 -55.04 12.90
C VAL A 88 -24.29 -53.83 12.94
N HIS A 89 -23.01 -54.07 13.27
CA HIS A 89 -21.93 -53.09 13.31
C HIS A 89 -21.70 -52.44 11.94
N ARG A 90 -22.54 -51.47 11.57
CA ARG A 90 -22.28 -50.56 10.47
C ARG A 90 -21.30 -49.51 10.98
N ALA A 91 -20.26 -49.19 10.22
CA ALA A 91 -19.32 -48.14 10.57
C ALA A 91 -20.08 -46.81 10.67
N GLU A 92 -20.47 -46.43 11.89
CA GLU A 92 -21.31 -45.28 12.15
C GLU A 92 -20.62 -44.02 11.64
N SER A 93 -21.42 -43.23 10.95
CA SER A 93 -21.03 -41.88 10.54
C SER A 93 -20.87 -40.99 11.75
N PRO A 94 -19.85 -40.11 11.79
CA PRO A 94 -19.79 -39.08 12.81
C PRO A 94 -21.16 -38.41 12.91
N PRO A 95 -21.68 -38.25 14.13
CA PRO A 95 -22.93 -37.54 14.33
C PRO A 95 -22.74 -36.12 13.77
N ILE A 96 -23.68 -35.71 12.92
CA ILE A 96 -23.80 -34.31 12.51
C ILE A 96 -24.73 -33.67 13.52
N ASP A 97 -24.36 -32.49 14.00
CA ASP A 97 -25.20 -31.74 14.92
C ASP A 97 -26.45 -31.26 14.14
N PRO A 98 -27.67 -31.62 14.55
CA PRO A 98 -28.88 -31.06 13.96
C PRO A 98 -28.90 -29.52 13.99
N ALA A 99 -28.21 -28.90 14.94
CA ALA A 99 -28.09 -27.44 15.06
C ALA A 99 -27.32 -26.80 13.90
N ASP A 100 -26.59 -27.56 13.07
CA ASP A 100 -25.83 -27.03 11.94
C ASP A 100 -26.62 -27.03 10.62
N GLU A 101 -27.90 -27.46 10.63
CA GLU A 101 -28.70 -27.55 9.40
C GLU A 101 -28.84 -26.19 8.69
N TRP A 102 -28.88 -25.09 9.45
CA TRP A 102 -28.96 -23.74 8.90
C TRP A 102 -27.74 -23.36 8.04
N CYS A 103 -26.57 -23.97 8.27
CA CYS A 103 -25.36 -23.69 7.51
C CYS A 103 -25.46 -24.16 6.05
N LEU A 104 -26.33 -25.14 5.74
CA LEU A 104 -26.50 -25.68 4.38
C LEU A 104 -26.86 -24.61 3.34
N LYS A 105 -27.60 -23.56 3.73
CA LYS A 105 -27.99 -22.48 2.81
C LYS A 105 -26.78 -21.72 2.24
N TYR A 106 -25.64 -21.77 2.93
CA TYR A 106 -24.39 -21.13 2.54
C TYR A 106 -23.47 -22.04 1.69
N LEU A 107 -23.81 -23.32 1.55
CA LEU A 107 -23.19 -24.23 0.58
C LEU A 107 -23.92 -24.18 -0.78
N SER A 108 -24.37 -23.00 -1.19
CA SER A 108 -25.13 -22.80 -2.43
C SER A 108 -24.29 -22.17 -3.54
N VAL A 109 -24.86 -22.16 -4.77
CA VAL A 109 -24.21 -21.61 -5.97
C VAL A 109 -23.76 -20.15 -5.80
N PHE A 110 -24.44 -19.38 -4.93
CA PHE A 110 -24.14 -17.98 -4.69
C PHE A 110 -22.82 -17.75 -3.94
N TYR A 111 -22.37 -18.73 -3.17
CA TYR A 111 -21.16 -18.64 -2.36
C TYR A 111 -20.00 -19.45 -2.94
N ILE A 112 -20.17 -20.00 -4.14
CA ILE A 112 -19.14 -20.80 -4.80
C ILE A 112 -17.83 -20.00 -4.95
N SER A 113 -17.88 -18.72 -5.29
CA SER A 113 -16.65 -17.92 -5.43
C SER A 113 -15.89 -17.84 -4.10
N SER A 114 -16.57 -17.47 -3.02
CA SER A 114 -15.95 -17.40 -1.69
C SER A 114 -15.46 -18.77 -1.23
N LEU A 115 -16.30 -19.82 -1.35
CA LEU A 115 -15.93 -21.21 -1.07
C LEU A 115 -14.73 -21.67 -1.90
N SER A 116 -14.64 -21.26 -3.16
CA SER A 116 -13.52 -21.61 -4.02
C SER A 116 -12.22 -21.01 -3.51
N GLU A 117 -12.22 -19.72 -3.17
CA GLU A 117 -11.04 -19.01 -2.68
C GLU A 117 -10.44 -19.63 -1.40
N ILE A 118 -11.26 -20.28 -0.57
CA ILE A 118 -10.81 -20.91 0.70
C ILE A 118 -10.15 -22.26 0.47
N PHE A 119 -10.61 -23.02 -0.55
CA PHE A 119 -10.07 -24.34 -0.85
C PHE A 119 -8.96 -24.32 -1.90
N ASP A 120 -8.89 -23.25 -2.68
CA ASP A 120 -8.04 -23.05 -3.85
C ASP A 120 -7.19 -21.80 -3.59
N ASP A 121 -6.22 -21.95 -2.68
CA ASP A 121 -5.45 -20.86 -2.08
C ASP A 121 -4.54 -20.15 -3.10
N ASP A 122 -4.07 -20.89 -4.10
CA ASP A 122 -3.31 -20.39 -5.24
C ASP A 122 -4.21 -19.95 -6.43
N ALA A 123 -5.52 -20.08 -6.25
CA ALA A 123 -6.57 -19.78 -7.21
C ALA A 123 -6.47 -20.55 -8.54
N ASN A 124 -5.76 -21.68 -8.62
CA ASN A 124 -5.51 -22.41 -9.88
C ASN A 124 -6.75 -23.10 -10.49
N GLY A 125 -7.88 -23.14 -9.77
CA GLY A 125 -9.14 -23.77 -10.19
C GLY A 125 -9.29 -25.23 -9.74
N LEU A 126 -8.33 -25.75 -8.98
CA LEU A 126 -8.27 -27.12 -8.49
C LEU A 126 -8.01 -27.14 -6.98
N VAL A 127 -8.71 -28.05 -6.29
CA VAL A 127 -8.50 -28.33 -4.87
C VAL A 127 -7.74 -29.63 -4.72
N SER A 128 -6.60 -29.55 -4.05
CA SER A 128 -5.76 -30.67 -3.65
C SER A 128 -6.13 -31.19 -2.25
N VAL A 129 -5.74 -32.43 -1.97
CA VAL A 129 -5.84 -32.99 -0.60
C VAL A 129 -5.09 -32.14 0.42
N ARG A 130 -3.98 -31.51 0.00
CA ARG A 130 -3.15 -30.68 0.88
C ARG A 130 -3.92 -29.45 1.34
N GLU A 131 -4.61 -28.75 0.44
CA GLU A 131 -5.39 -27.56 0.76
C GLU A 131 -6.57 -27.90 1.66
N VAL A 132 -7.29 -29.00 1.37
CA VAL A 132 -8.39 -29.43 2.26
C VAL A 132 -7.88 -29.78 3.66
N ASN A 133 -6.72 -30.43 3.76
CA ASN A 133 -6.10 -30.70 5.06
C ASN A 133 -5.64 -29.42 5.76
N ALA A 134 -5.09 -28.45 5.02
CA ALA A 134 -4.69 -27.16 5.56
C ALA A 134 -5.92 -26.39 6.09
N PHE A 135 -6.97 -26.28 5.29
CA PHE A 135 -8.24 -25.68 5.67
C PHE A 135 -8.83 -26.34 6.91
N THR A 136 -8.98 -27.67 6.91
CA THR A 136 -9.57 -28.39 8.05
C THR A 136 -8.72 -28.30 9.32
N SER A 137 -7.40 -28.14 9.19
CA SER A 137 -6.51 -27.92 10.34
C SER A 137 -6.57 -26.48 10.85
N ALA A 138 -6.99 -25.53 10.02
CA ALA A 138 -7.17 -24.12 10.38
C ALA A 138 -8.55 -23.80 10.98
N ILE A 139 -9.48 -24.77 11.02
CA ILE A 139 -10.79 -24.59 11.64
C ILE A 139 -10.64 -24.27 13.13
N LEU A 140 -11.27 -23.19 13.57
CA LEU A 140 -11.22 -22.76 14.97
C LEU A 140 -11.77 -23.86 15.92
N PRO A 141 -11.14 -24.07 17.09
CA PRO A 141 -11.61 -25.05 18.06
C PRO A 141 -13.06 -24.80 18.46
N GLY A 142 -13.89 -25.85 18.39
CA GLY A 142 -15.31 -25.79 18.76
C GLY A 142 -16.26 -25.54 17.59
N LEU A 143 -15.78 -25.14 16.43
CA LEU A 143 -16.61 -25.04 15.23
C LEU A 143 -16.75 -26.40 14.54
N SER A 144 -17.95 -26.67 14.04
CA SER A 144 -18.15 -27.76 13.09
C SER A 144 -17.63 -27.38 11.70
N LEU A 145 -17.43 -28.38 10.83
CA LEU A 145 -17.04 -28.12 9.44
C LEU A 145 -18.09 -27.27 8.69
N LEU A 146 -19.38 -27.49 8.94
CA LEU A 146 -20.46 -26.73 8.31
C LEU A 146 -20.47 -25.27 8.79
N GLN A 147 -20.28 -25.05 10.09
CA GLN A 147 -20.13 -23.71 10.65
C GLN A 147 -18.89 -23.02 10.09
N ALA A 148 -17.75 -23.71 10.01
CA ALA A 148 -16.56 -23.15 9.38
C ALA A 148 -16.81 -22.74 7.93
N LEU A 149 -17.50 -23.57 7.13
CA LEU A 149 -17.84 -23.25 5.75
C LEU A 149 -18.83 -22.07 5.65
N ALA A 150 -19.84 -22.02 6.53
CA ALA A 150 -20.77 -20.89 6.61
C ALA A 150 -20.07 -19.59 7.04
N TYR A 151 -19.10 -19.68 7.96
CA TYR A 151 -18.27 -18.54 8.32
C TYR A 151 -17.46 -18.08 7.11
N TRP A 152 -16.69 -18.96 6.48
CA TRP A 152 -15.80 -18.50 5.40
C TRP A 152 -16.54 -18.09 4.12
N ALA A 153 -17.74 -18.60 3.88
CA ALA A 153 -18.55 -18.22 2.73
C ALA A 153 -19.08 -16.76 2.85
N PRO A 154 -20.16 -16.46 3.62
CA PRO A 154 -20.52 -15.06 3.90
C PRO A 154 -20.12 -14.51 5.27
N GLY A 155 -19.82 -15.33 6.27
CA GLY A 155 -19.51 -14.84 7.63
C GLY A 155 -18.26 -13.96 7.69
N TRP A 156 -17.21 -14.29 6.95
CA TRP A 156 -15.99 -13.48 6.83
C TRP A 156 -16.31 -12.09 6.26
N ARG A 157 -17.32 -11.97 5.38
CA ARG A 157 -17.77 -10.67 4.87
C ARG A 157 -18.42 -9.83 5.96
N VAL A 158 -19.19 -10.45 6.85
CA VAL A 158 -19.77 -9.78 8.03
C VAL A 158 -18.64 -9.23 8.92
N ASP A 159 -17.57 -10.00 9.10
CA ASP A 159 -16.38 -9.56 9.84
C ASP A 159 -15.62 -8.45 9.12
N SER A 160 -15.40 -8.54 7.81
CA SER A 160 -14.75 -7.49 7.03
C SER A 160 -15.49 -6.16 7.10
N GLN A 161 -16.84 -6.18 7.03
CA GLN A 161 -17.68 -5.00 7.23
C GLN A 161 -17.56 -4.45 8.66
N TYR A 162 -17.52 -5.34 9.66
CA TYR A 162 -17.32 -4.92 11.05
C TYR A 162 -15.98 -4.22 11.23
N TYR A 163 -14.87 -4.83 10.79
CA TYR A 163 -13.54 -4.24 10.94
C TYR A 163 -13.39 -2.94 10.16
N HIS A 164 -13.97 -2.85 8.97
CA HIS A 164 -14.01 -1.61 8.21
C HIS A 164 -14.67 -0.47 9.00
N ALA A 165 -15.88 -0.69 9.55
CA ALA A 165 -16.56 0.31 10.37
C ALA A 165 -15.76 0.67 11.63
N ARG A 166 -15.09 -0.32 12.24
CA ARG A 166 -14.23 -0.09 13.42
C ARG A 166 -12.97 0.69 13.08
N ILE A 167 -12.33 0.39 11.96
CA ILE A 167 -11.17 1.14 11.46
C ILE A 167 -11.59 2.59 11.21
N GLU A 168 -12.70 2.83 10.52
CA GLU A 168 -13.21 4.18 10.29
C GLU A 168 -13.49 4.92 11.62
N GLN A 169 -14.08 4.25 12.61
CA GLN A 169 -14.30 4.83 13.94
C GLN A 169 -12.99 5.20 14.63
N VAL A 170 -11.97 4.32 14.57
CA VAL A 170 -10.64 4.58 15.14
C VAL A 170 -9.99 5.77 14.43
N LEU A 171 -10.07 5.82 13.11
CA LEU A 171 -9.51 6.89 12.29
C LEU A 171 -10.16 8.25 12.60
N ASN A 172 -11.48 8.30 12.68
CA ASN A 172 -12.19 9.52 13.11
C ASN A 172 -11.77 9.94 14.53
N SER A 173 -11.60 8.96 15.44
CA SER A 173 -11.11 9.23 16.79
C SER A 173 -9.67 9.75 16.82
N MET A 174 -8.81 9.28 15.91
CA MET A 174 -7.43 9.78 15.76
C MET A 174 -7.45 11.24 15.27
N VAL A 175 -8.29 11.57 14.28
CA VAL A 175 -8.47 12.96 13.80
C VAL A 175 -8.90 13.88 14.94
N HIS A 176 -9.88 13.49 15.75
CA HIS A 176 -10.28 14.27 16.93
C HIS A 176 -9.15 14.37 17.96
N ALA A 177 -8.46 13.26 18.24
CA ALA A 177 -7.39 13.27 19.22
C ALA A 177 -6.21 14.15 18.82
N GLN A 178 -5.96 14.36 17.52
CA GLN A 178 -4.92 15.25 17.02
C GLN A 178 -5.08 16.70 17.51
N ALA A 179 -6.31 17.19 17.70
CA ALA A 179 -6.56 18.56 18.18
C ALA A 179 -6.07 18.76 19.63
N ASP A 180 -6.24 17.73 20.45
CA ASP A 180 -5.96 17.73 21.90
C ASP A 180 -4.49 17.44 22.23
N VAL A 181 -3.70 17.02 21.26
CA VAL A 181 -2.31 16.63 21.43
C VAL A 181 -1.42 17.84 21.75
N LEU A 182 -0.44 17.64 22.64
CA LEU A 182 0.54 18.67 22.99
C LEU A 182 1.23 19.22 21.73
N PRO A 183 1.47 20.54 21.63
CA PRO A 183 2.02 21.14 20.41
C PRO A 183 3.28 20.49 19.86
N VAL A 184 4.17 20.00 20.75
CA VAL A 184 5.42 19.30 20.37
C VAL A 184 5.17 17.97 19.64
N ASN A 185 4.09 17.26 19.99
CA ASN A 185 3.75 15.96 19.41
C ASN A 185 2.95 16.07 18.11
N ARG A 186 2.38 17.25 17.81
CA ARG A 186 1.50 17.45 16.65
C ARG A 186 2.18 17.15 15.32
N ARG A 187 3.49 17.43 15.21
CA ARG A 187 4.28 17.14 14.01
C ARG A 187 4.24 15.66 13.67
N CYS A 188 4.52 14.81 14.64
CA CYS A 188 4.64 13.37 14.43
C CYS A 188 3.26 12.73 14.15
N ILE A 189 2.21 13.27 14.75
CA ILE A 189 0.83 12.78 14.54
C ILE A 189 0.26 13.24 13.19
N ALA A 190 0.67 14.40 12.66
CA ALA A 190 0.18 14.91 11.37
C ALA A 190 0.55 14.04 10.16
N LEU A 191 1.47 13.07 10.32
CA LEU A 191 1.85 12.12 9.29
C LEU A 191 0.82 10.99 9.08
N HIS A 192 -0.07 10.76 10.04
CA HIS A 192 -1.13 9.78 9.89
C HIS A 192 -2.18 10.25 8.89
N LYS A 193 -2.07 9.77 7.64
CA LYS A 193 -3.10 9.96 6.62
C LYS A 193 -4.03 8.77 6.58
N THR A 194 -5.31 9.06 6.58
CA THR A 194 -6.39 8.09 6.50
C THR A 194 -6.74 7.81 5.05
N ALA A 195 -6.46 6.59 4.59
CA ALA A 195 -7.11 6.05 3.40
C ALA A 195 -8.48 5.50 3.83
N HIS A 196 -9.55 5.96 3.19
CA HIS A 196 -10.90 5.44 3.39
C HIS A 196 -11.20 4.44 2.28
N ALA A 197 -11.53 3.20 2.66
CA ALA A 197 -12.30 2.32 1.78
C ALA A 197 -13.79 2.54 2.08
N GLU A 198 -14.69 2.23 1.14
CA GLU A 198 -16.14 2.28 1.38
C GLU A 198 -16.68 0.84 1.29
N LEU A 199 -17.02 0.23 2.41
CA LEU A 199 -17.77 -1.04 2.43
C LEU A 199 -19.23 -0.75 2.72
N ARG A 200 -20.12 -1.27 1.88
CA ARG A 200 -21.56 -1.16 2.10
C ARG A 200 -21.99 -2.14 3.19
N PRO A 201 -22.74 -1.70 4.22
CA PRO A 201 -23.33 -2.60 5.20
C PRO A 201 -24.40 -3.47 4.52
N GLU A 202 -24.40 -4.76 4.84
CA GLU A 202 -25.46 -5.67 4.42
C GLU A 202 -26.21 -6.21 5.64
N ASP A 203 -27.51 -6.42 5.47
CA ASP A 203 -28.32 -7.11 6.46
C ASP A 203 -27.87 -8.57 6.53
N SER A 204 -27.26 -8.94 7.66
CA SER A 204 -26.81 -10.30 7.92
C SER A 204 -27.84 -11.09 8.73
N ASP A 205 -27.90 -12.39 8.46
CA ASP A 205 -28.67 -13.35 9.24
C ASP A 205 -28.17 -13.41 10.69
N VAL A 206 -29.09 -13.53 11.66
CA VAL A 206 -28.75 -13.51 13.10
C VAL A 206 -27.81 -14.66 13.47
N ASP A 207 -28.03 -15.86 12.94
CA ASP A 207 -27.18 -17.03 13.24
C ASP A 207 -25.78 -16.85 12.65
N LEU A 208 -25.70 -16.28 11.45
CA LEU A 208 -24.42 -15.97 10.81
C LEU A 208 -23.66 -14.87 11.54
N ALA A 209 -24.36 -13.83 12.01
CA ALA A 209 -23.77 -12.74 12.78
C ALA A 209 -23.23 -13.24 14.12
N GLN A 210 -23.95 -14.12 14.81
CA GLN A 210 -23.49 -14.76 16.04
C GLN A 210 -22.26 -15.66 15.81
N LEU A 211 -22.28 -16.45 14.73
CA LEU A 211 -21.13 -17.28 14.35
C LEU A 211 -19.91 -16.41 14.04
N ALA A 212 -20.08 -15.35 13.25
CA ALA A 212 -19.02 -14.41 12.89
C ALA A 212 -18.44 -13.73 14.13
N ASP A 213 -19.28 -13.22 15.05
CA ASP A 213 -18.83 -12.64 16.31
C ASP A 213 -18.03 -13.63 17.18
N GLY A 214 -18.47 -14.89 17.25
CA GLY A 214 -17.72 -15.97 17.92
C GLY A 214 -16.34 -16.19 17.31
N CYS A 215 -16.26 -16.32 15.99
CA CYS A 215 -15.00 -16.47 15.25
C CYS A 215 -14.07 -15.28 15.47
N ARG A 216 -14.59 -14.07 15.30
CA ARG A 216 -13.88 -12.80 15.45
C ARG A 216 -13.24 -12.68 16.83
N ASN A 217 -14.00 -12.93 17.89
CA ASN A 217 -13.51 -12.86 19.26
C ASN A 217 -12.36 -13.82 19.54
N VAL A 218 -12.38 -15.02 18.95
CA VAL A 218 -11.27 -15.98 19.08
C VAL A 218 -10.06 -15.50 18.27
N GLN A 219 -10.29 -15.00 17.05
CA GLN A 219 -9.25 -14.50 16.17
C GLN A 219 -8.55 -13.27 16.74
N GLU A 220 -9.28 -12.25 17.20
CA GLU A 220 -8.70 -11.05 17.81
C GLU A 220 -7.85 -11.41 19.04
N LYS A 221 -8.33 -12.29 19.91
CA LYS A 221 -7.56 -12.74 21.09
C LYS A 221 -6.25 -13.42 20.71
N ASP A 222 -6.23 -14.17 19.63
CA ASP A 222 -5.02 -14.81 19.12
C ASP A 222 -4.06 -13.79 18.47
N LEU A 223 -4.60 -12.89 17.64
CA LEU A 223 -3.83 -11.84 16.99
C LEU A 223 -3.23 -10.85 17.99
N VAL A 224 -3.94 -10.47 19.06
CA VAL A 224 -3.40 -9.62 20.12
C VAL A 224 -2.17 -10.27 20.76
N LYS A 225 -2.21 -11.57 21.08
CA LYS A 225 -1.04 -12.28 21.65
C LYS A 225 0.17 -12.27 20.71
N ARG A 226 -0.08 -12.42 19.40
CA ARG A 226 0.97 -12.39 18.38
C ARG A 226 1.53 -10.98 18.20
N LEU A 227 0.68 -9.96 18.15
CA LEU A 227 1.08 -8.55 18.11
C LEU A 227 1.87 -8.14 19.37
N ASP A 228 1.48 -8.62 20.55
CA ASP A 228 2.21 -8.40 21.80
C ASP A 228 3.63 -9.00 21.79
N THR A 229 3.83 -10.07 21.01
CA THR A 229 5.13 -10.73 20.84
C THR A 229 6.08 -9.85 20.03
N VAL A 230 5.58 -9.18 18.99
CA VAL A 230 6.33 -8.23 18.17
C VAL A 230 6.19 -6.77 18.62
N LYS A 231 5.58 -6.53 19.79
CA LYS A 231 5.33 -5.18 20.33
C LYS A 231 4.61 -4.25 19.36
N TYR A 232 3.74 -4.80 18.52
CA TYR A 232 3.04 -4.09 17.46
C TYR A 232 3.99 -3.49 16.39
N GLU A 233 5.27 -3.87 16.36
CA GLU A 233 6.21 -3.47 15.32
C GLU A 233 6.22 -4.55 14.23
N ILE A 234 5.63 -4.25 13.07
CA ILE A 234 5.68 -5.12 11.89
C ILE A 234 6.70 -4.49 10.97
N ASP A 235 7.91 -5.03 10.96
CA ASP A 235 9.09 -4.47 10.30
C ASP A 235 9.32 -4.97 8.86
N SER A 236 8.76 -6.12 8.49
CA SER A 236 8.93 -6.71 7.17
C SER A 236 7.77 -7.60 6.71
N LYS A 237 7.78 -7.99 5.42
CA LYS A 237 6.86 -8.97 4.85
C LYS A 237 6.91 -10.31 5.58
N GLU A 238 8.10 -10.73 6.02
CA GLU A 238 8.30 -12.01 6.72
C GLU A 238 7.59 -12.03 8.08
N SER A 239 7.46 -10.88 8.74
CA SER A 239 6.75 -10.74 10.00
C SER A 239 5.26 -11.08 9.86
N PHE A 240 4.67 -11.02 8.65
CA PHE A 240 3.31 -11.50 8.42
C PHE A 240 3.13 -13.00 8.62
N LYS A 241 4.18 -13.80 8.45
CA LYS A 241 4.14 -15.25 8.70
C LYS A 241 3.86 -15.57 10.17
N LEU A 242 4.05 -14.61 11.08
CA LEU A 242 3.71 -14.75 12.49
C LEU A 242 2.19 -14.73 12.74
N PHE A 243 1.41 -14.05 11.89
CA PHE A 243 -0.06 -13.95 12.04
C PHE A 243 -0.82 -15.14 11.45
N GLY A 244 -0.15 -15.96 10.64
CA GLY A 244 -0.67 -17.25 10.21
C GLY A 244 0.09 -17.80 9.01
N SER A 245 -0.07 -19.09 8.76
CA SER A 245 0.33 -19.73 7.50
C SER A 245 -0.73 -19.59 6.40
N GLY A 246 -1.82 -18.85 6.68
CA GLY A 246 -2.93 -18.63 5.77
C GLY A 246 -2.74 -17.40 4.89
N ARG A 247 -3.84 -16.97 4.27
CA ARG A 247 -3.87 -15.83 3.37
C ARG A 247 -3.80 -14.53 4.16
N ILE A 248 -3.20 -13.49 3.57
CA ILE A 248 -3.16 -12.17 4.21
C ILE A 248 -4.58 -11.61 4.40
N GLU A 249 -5.49 -11.90 3.47
CA GLU A 249 -6.92 -11.60 3.50
C GLU A 249 -7.61 -12.05 4.79
N ASP A 250 -7.16 -13.18 5.36
CA ASP A 250 -7.78 -13.78 6.52
C ASP A 250 -7.56 -12.96 7.79
N PHE A 251 -6.48 -12.17 7.87
CA PHE A 251 -6.10 -11.40 9.07
C PHE A 251 -5.79 -9.93 8.81
N LEU A 252 -5.79 -9.46 7.56
CA LEU A 252 -5.41 -8.08 7.18
C LEU A 252 -6.21 -7.03 7.95
N LEU A 253 -7.55 -7.06 7.83
CA LEU A 253 -8.43 -6.08 8.46
C LEU A 253 -8.38 -6.15 10.00
N PRO A 254 -8.44 -7.34 10.64
CA PRO A 254 -8.21 -7.46 12.08
C PRO A 254 -6.87 -6.88 12.56
N VAL A 255 -5.76 -7.20 11.88
CA VAL A 255 -4.42 -6.71 12.25
C VAL A 255 -4.36 -5.20 12.11
N LEU A 256 -4.85 -4.66 10.98
CA LEU A 256 -4.89 -3.22 10.75
C LEU A 256 -5.73 -2.50 11.82
N TYR A 257 -6.89 -3.04 12.18
CA TYR A 257 -7.72 -2.51 13.27
C TYR A 257 -6.97 -2.49 14.61
N LEU A 258 -6.34 -3.59 15.00
CA LEU A 258 -5.64 -3.70 16.28
C LEU A 258 -4.42 -2.78 16.36
N VAL A 259 -3.66 -2.64 15.27
CA VAL A 259 -2.53 -1.71 15.15
C VAL A 259 -3.02 -0.26 15.24
N MET A 260 -4.05 0.12 14.49
CA MET A 260 -4.60 1.48 14.55
C MET A 260 -5.20 1.80 15.92
N LYS A 261 -5.87 0.83 16.57
CA LYS A 261 -6.38 0.98 17.93
C LYS A 261 -5.24 1.26 18.91
N ARG A 262 -4.08 0.61 18.75
CA ARG A 262 -2.87 0.88 19.54
C ARG A 262 -2.35 2.29 19.28
N HIS A 263 -2.27 2.73 18.03
CA HIS A 263 -1.79 4.09 17.71
C HIS A 263 -2.71 5.16 18.30
N LEU A 264 -4.05 4.96 18.26
CA LEU A 264 -5.00 5.85 18.91
C LEU A 264 -4.75 5.99 20.42
N GLN A 265 -4.38 4.89 21.11
CA GLN A 265 -4.03 4.96 22.53
C GLN A 265 -2.78 5.82 22.77
N ILE A 266 -1.79 5.72 21.88
CA ILE A 266 -0.54 6.49 21.98
C ILE A 266 -0.82 7.97 21.69
N MET A 267 -1.66 8.28 20.71
CA MET A 267 -2.15 9.64 20.46
C MET A 267 -2.89 10.23 21.66
N LYS A 268 -3.71 9.43 22.36
CA LYS A 268 -4.35 9.88 23.61
C LYS A 268 -3.33 10.17 24.71
N LEU A 269 -2.27 9.36 24.83
CA LEU A 269 -1.18 9.61 25.77
C LEU A 269 -0.42 10.91 25.43
N ALA A 270 -0.25 11.20 24.14
CA ALA A 270 0.42 12.39 23.61
C ALA A 270 -0.26 13.73 23.99
N ARG A 271 -1.47 13.69 24.57
CA ARG A 271 -2.15 14.84 25.17
C ARG A 271 -1.51 15.29 26.47
N THR A 272 -0.82 14.39 27.16
CA THR A 272 -0.28 14.62 28.52
C THR A 272 1.23 14.39 28.62
N VAL A 273 1.81 13.63 27.69
CA VAL A 273 3.23 13.24 27.69
C VAL A 273 3.88 13.67 26.38
N ILE A 274 5.10 14.21 26.45
CA ILE A 274 5.92 14.46 25.27
C ILE A 274 6.44 13.11 24.77
N LEU A 275 6.08 12.73 23.55
CA LEU A 275 6.49 11.47 22.95
C LEU A 275 7.89 11.59 22.35
N VAL A 276 8.60 10.48 22.27
CA VAL A 276 9.86 10.40 21.53
C VAL A 276 9.53 10.20 20.06
N ASP A 277 10.10 11.03 19.17
CA ASP A 277 9.79 11.01 17.73
C ASP A 277 9.87 9.61 17.11
N ARG A 278 10.85 8.80 17.55
CA ARG A 278 11.06 7.43 17.09
C ARG A 278 9.88 6.49 17.36
N GLU A 279 9.14 6.68 18.47
CA GLU A 279 8.01 5.80 18.80
C GLU A 279 6.89 5.91 17.76
N LEU A 280 6.60 7.13 17.31
CA LEU A 280 5.57 7.39 16.29
C LEU A 280 6.03 7.07 14.86
N GLU A 281 7.34 7.15 14.60
CA GLU A 281 7.93 6.72 13.33
C GLU A 281 7.79 5.20 13.14
N CYS A 282 8.11 4.41 14.18
CA CYS A 282 7.93 2.95 14.18
C CYS A 282 6.45 2.55 13.94
N GLU A 283 5.51 3.29 14.52
CA GLU A 283 4.07 3.10 14.28
C GLU A 283 3.70 3.33 12.82
N THR A 284 4.09 4.48 12.26
CA THR A 284 3.80 4.80 10.85
C THR A 284 4.40 3.76 9.91
N GLN A 285 5.62 3.29 10.21
CA GLN A 285 6.30 2.25 9.45
C GLN A 285 5.55 0.91 9.52
N THR A 286 4.97 0.54 10.66
CA THR A 286 4.17 -0.68 10.81
C THR A 286 2.97 -0.68 9.86
N ILE A 287 2.24 0.43 9.76
CA ILE A 287 1.12 0.55 8.80
C ILE A 287 1.64 0.52 7.37
N ALA A 288 2.73 1.23 7.07
CA ALA A 288 3.34 1.21 5.74
C ALA A 288 3.71 -0.22 5.31
N ASN A 289 4.31 -1.02 6.21
CA ASN A 289 4.68 -2.40 5.96
C ASN A 289 3.46 -3.32 5.78
N ILE A 290 2.34 -3.05 6.48
CA ILE A 290 1.06 -3.73 6.21
C ILE A 290 0.57 -3.44 4.80
N LEU A 291 0.60 -2.18 4.37
CA LEU A 291 0.13 -1.79 3.04
C LEU A 291 1.06 -2.32 1.94
N GLU A 292 2.38 -2.34 2.16
CA GLU A 292 3.35 -2.95 1.24
C GLU A 292 3.10 -4.46 1.07
N ALA A 293 2.79 -5.17 2.16
CA ALA A 293 2.44 -6.58 2.07
C ALA A 293 1.16 -6.82 1.25
N VAL A 294 0.21 -5.88 1.29
CA VAL A 294 -0.98 -5.90 0.42
C VAL A 294 -0.60 -5.66 -1.03
N ASP A 295 0.22 -4.64 -1.33
CA ASP A 295 0.68 -4.35 -2.70
C ASP A 295 1.37 -5.57 -3.32
N LEU A 296 2.28 -6.21 -2.58
CA LEU A 296 2.97 -7.41 -3.03
C LEU A 296 2.02 -8.59 -3.27
N ARG A 297 0.98 -8.75 -2.43
CA ARG A 297 -0.04 -9.78 -2.65
C ARG A 297 -0.87 -9.49 -3.89
N VAL A 298 -1.22 -8.23 -4.15
CA VAL A 298 -1.96 -7.82 -5.35
C VAL A 298 -1.14 -8.09 -6.61
N GLU A 299 0.15 -7.77 -6.59
CA GLU A 299 1.07 -8.07 -7.70
C GLU A 299 1.20 -9.57 -7.96
N GLU A 300 1.36 -10.38 -6.90
CA GLU A 300 1.42 -11.85 -6.97
C GLU A 300 0.14 -12.43 -7.60
N LEU A 301 -1.03 -12.06 -7.10
CA LEU A 301 -2.31 -12.51 -7.65
C LEU A 301 -2.53 -12.07 -9.10
N ALA A 302 -2.17 -10.82 -9.43
CA ALA A 302 -2.32 -10.29 -10.78
C ALA A 302 -1.39 -10.98 -11.78
N ALA A 303 -0.10 -11.12 -11.42
CA ALA A 303 0.93 -11.65 -12.30
C ALA A 303 0.91 -13.18 -12.38
N GLU A 304 0.84 -13.86 -11.23
CA GLU A 304 1.02 -15.31 -11.15
C GLU A 304 -0.30 -16.07 -11.28
N SER A 305 -1.40 -15.59 -10.70
CA SER A 305 -2.67 -16.34 -10.74
C SER A 305 -3.56 -15.93 -11.92
N PHE A 306 -3.99 -14.67 -11.98
CA PHE A 306 -5.09 -14.28 -12.88
C PHE A 306 -4.67 -14.22 -14.35
N ARG A 307 -3.47 -13.70 -14.65
CA ARG A 307 -2.94 -13.64 -16.02
C ARG A 307 -2.64 -15.03 -16.58
N HIS A 308 -2.08 -15.93 -15.78
CA HIS A 308 -1.81 -17.31 -16.23
C HIS A 308 -3.09 -18.09 -16.53
N GLN A 309 -4.21 -17.74 -15.88
CA GLN A 309 -5.53 -18.29 -16.20
C GLN A 309 -6.20 -17.63 -17.41
N GLY A 310 -5.56 -16.65 -18.05
CA GLY A 310 -6.14 -15.89 -19.15
C GLY A 310 -7.31 -15.00 -18.72
N THR A 311 -7.35 -14.59 -17.44
CA THR A 311 -8.39 -13.71 -16.93
C THR A 311 -7.85 -12.32 -16.67
N ASP A 312 -8.66 -11.30 -16.99
CA ASP A 312 -8.31 -9.92 -16.70
C ASP A 312 -8.25 -9.71 -15.17
N PRO A 313 -7.08 -9.34 -14.61
CA PRO A 313 -6.96 -9.11 -13.18
C PRO A 313 -7.90 -8.01 -12.68
N LYS A 314 -8.18 -6.98 -13.50
CA LYS A 314 -9.12 -5.91 -13.13
C LYS A 314 -10.51 -6.48 -12.86
N ALA A 315 -11.03 -7.26 -13.80
CA ALA A 315 -12.30 -7.96 -13.63
C ALA A 315 -12.28 -8.94 -12.44
N ARG A 316 -11.19 -9.68 -12.22
CA ARG A 316 -11.06 -10.63 -11.11
C ARG A 316 -11.09 -9.95 -9.74
N PHE A 317 -10.36 -8.86 -9.55
CA PHE A 317 -10.32 -8.14 -8.27
C PHE A 317 -11.64 -7.46 -7.91
N THR A 318 -12.60 -7.30 -8.84
CA THR A 318 -13.93 -6.77 -8.48
C THR A 318 -14.71 -7.68 -7.52
N TRP A 319 -14.40 -8.98 -7.50
CA TRP A 319 -15.12 -9.97 -6.71
C TRP A 319 -14.23 -10.84 -5.83
N TYR A 320 -12.96 -11.03 -6.21
CA TYR A 320 -11.98 -11.74 -5.38
C TYR A 320 -11.84 -11.08 -4.01
N ALA A 321 -11.85 -11.86 -2.94
CA ALA A 321 -11.83 -11.36 -1.57
C ALA A 321 -12.89 -10.25 -1.33
N GLN A 322 -14.05 -10.38 -1.97
CA GLN A 322 -15.16 -9.41 -1.92
C GLN A 322 -14.78 -8.00 -2.38
N GLY A 323 -13.82 -7.88 -3.30
CA GLY A 323 -13.40 -6.58 -3.81
C GLY A 323 -12.38 -5.87 -2.93
N LEU A 324 -11.83 -6.52 -1.91
CA LEU A 324 -10.83 -5.95 -0.99
C LEU A 324 -9.69 -5.26 -1.74
N TYR A 325 -9.18 -5.89 -2.81
CA TYR A 325 -8.07 -5.37 -3.60
C TYR A 325 -8.46 -4.53 -4.82
N ASN A 326 -9.76 -4.37 -5.09
CA ASN A 326 -10.22 -3.64 -6.27
C ASN A 326 -9.67 -2.19 -6.28
N PHE A 327 -9.62 -1.57 -5.10
CA PHE A 327 -9.08 -0.22 -4.92
C PHE A 327 -7.57 -0.15 -5.19
N TRP A 328 -6.81 -1.14 -4.70
CA TRP A 328 -5.36 -1.20 -4.88
C TRP A 328 -4.97 -1.43 -6.34
N TYR A 329 -5.65 -2.36 -7.01
CA TYR A 329 -5.32 -2.67 -8.41
C TYR A 329 -5.82 -1.60 -9.39
N SER A 330 -6.93 -0.91 -9.07
CA SER A 330 -7.53 0.13 -9.92
C SER A 330 -7.62 1.47 -9.19
N PRO A 331 -6.49 2.19 -9.01
CA PRO A 331 -6.47 3.48 -8.31
C PRO A 331 -7.29 4.56 -9.04
N GLU A 332 -7.64 4.35 -10.31
CA GLU A 332 -8.59 5.19 -11.05
C GLU A 332 -9.99 5.23 -10.43
N LEU A 333 -10.35 4.23 -9.62
CA LEU A 333 -11.62 4.16 -8.90
C LEU A 333 -11.57 4.85 -7.54
N THR A 334 -10.40 5.36 -7.12
CA THR A 334 -10.32 6.15 -5.88
C THR A 334 -11.18 7.41 -6.05
N PRO A 335 -12.18 7.65 -5.19
CA PRO A 335 -12.83 8.95 -5.13
C PRO A 335 -11.73 10.00 -4.97
N ASP A 336 -11.80 11.10 -5.72
CA ASP A 336 -10.83 12.18 -5.56
C ASP A 336 -10.76 12.52 -4.07
N ASP A 337 -9.61 12.33 -3.43
CA ASP A 337 -9.43 12.63 -2.01
C ASP A 337 -9.93 14.06 -1.68
N ALA A 338 -9.88 14.98 -2.66
CA ALA A 338 -10.45 16.31 -2.51
C ALA A 338 -11.98 16.27 -2.48
N GLU A 339 -12.63 15.54 -3.38
CA GLU A 339 -14.08 15.32 -3.40
C GLU A 339 -14.56 14.59 -2.14
N TYR A 340 -13.83 13.58 -1.66
CA TYR A 340 -14.16 12.86 -0.44
C TYR A 340 -14.09 13.78 0.80
N CYS A 341 -12.98 14.50 0.98
CA CYS A 341 -12.84 15.48 2.06
C CYS A 341 -13.88 16.62 1.97
N GLU A 342 -14.28 17.02 0.76
CA GLU A 342 -15.33 18.02 0.55
C GLU A 342 -16.74 17.47 0.84
N ALA A 343 -16.99 16.18 0.60
CA ALA A 343 -18.28 15.52 0.82
C ALA A 343 -18.53 15.13 2.28
N HIS A 344 -17.47 14.81 3.04
CA HIS A 344 -17.56 14.37 4.43
C HIS A 344 -17.20 15.53 5.36
N ASN A 345 -18.23 16.30 5.73
CA ASN A 345 -18.13 17.42 6.65
C ASN A 345 -17.77 16.89 8.06
N PHE A 346 -16.47 16.82 8.40
CA PHE A 346 -15.98 16.46 9.73
C PHE A 346 -16.34 17.56 10.73
N GLY A 347 -17.61 17.59 11.14
CA GLY A 347 -18.14 18.56 12.11
C GLY A 347 -17.43 18.41 13.45
N LEU A 348 -16.58 19.39 13.78
CA LEU A 348 -16.19 19.66 15.15
C LEU A 348 -17.33 20.49 15.76
N ASP A 349 -18.17 19.83 16.56
CA ASP A 349 -19.10 20.51 17.46
C ASP A 349 -18.35 20.75 18.78
N ASP A 350 -17.75 21.92 18.93
CA ASP A 350 -17.24 22.40 20.22
C ASP A 350 -18.44 22.85 21.06
N THR A 351 -19.20 21.89 21.61
CA THR A 351 -20.00 22.15 22.81
C THR A 351 -19.17 21.78 24.04
N GLU A 352 -18.85 22.81 24.82
CA GLU A 352 -18.06 22.78 26.06
C GLU A 352 -18.37 21.57 26.95
N LEU A 353 -17.45 20.60 27.00
CA LEU A 353 -17.32 19.71 28.14
C LEU A 353 -16.47 20.44 29.18
N GLU A 354 -17.11 21.02 30.20
CA GLU A 354 -16.41 21.43 31.42
C GLU A 354 -15.80 20.18 32.08
N ILE A 355 -14.48 20.02 31.94
CA ILE A 355 -13.73 18.98 32.63
C ILE A 355 -13.29 19.54 33.99
N ASP A 356 -13.79 18.90 35.05
CA ASP A 356 -13.39 19.14 36.44
C ASP A 356 -11.89 18.84 36.61
N THR A 357 -11.11 19.90 36.84
CA THR A 357 -9.65 19.86 36.96
C THR A 357 -9.16 19.31 38.31
N THR A 358 -10.06 18.93 39.22
CA THR A 358 -9.69 18.49 40.57
C THR A 358 -9.24 17.02 40.65
N ALA A 359 -9.37 16.23 39.59
CA ALA A 359 -9.04 14.80 39.58
C ALA A 359 -7.56 14.45 39.31
N LEU A 360 -6.69 15.42 39.00
CA LEU A 360 -5.30 15.14 38.62
C LEU A 360 -4.32 15.29 39.80
N LYS A 361 -4.33 14.30 40.71
CA LYS A 361 -3.17 13.99 41.57
C LYS A 361 -3.25 12.54 42.07
N LEU A 362 -2.35 11.72 41.51
CA LEU A 362 -1.92 10.37 41.90
C LEU A 362 -2.74 9.17 41.37
N GLY A 363 -2.10 8.42 40.48
CA GLY A 363 -2.22 6.95 40.40
C GLY A 363 -2.90 6.39 39.16
N LEU A 364 -2.11 5.66 38.36
CA LEU A 364 -2.48 4.55 37.45
C LEU A 364 -3.82 4.71 36.69
N PHE A 365 -3.75 5.13 35.42
CA PHE A 365 -4.91 5.07 34.52
C PHE A 365 -5.35 3.61 34.34
N SER A 366 -6.52 3.28 34.88
CA SER A 366 -7.29 2.10 34.47
C SER A 366 -7.93 2.42 33.12
N LEU A 367 -7.61 1.64 32.08
CA LEU A 367 -8.10 1.74 30.69
C LEU A 367 -9.62 1.54 30.51
N THR A 368 -10.38 1.42 31.60
CA THR A 368 -11.75 0.90 31.59
C THR A 368 -12.80 1.86 31.03
N GLU A 369 -12.66 3.18 31.19
CA GLU A 369 -13.71 4.13 30.78
C GLU A 369 -13.74 4.38 29.27
N ASP A 370 -12.59 4.36 28.60
CA ASP A 370 -12.49 4.54 27.14
C ASP A 370 -12.74 3.23 26.36
N GLN A 371 -12.49 2.08 27.00
CA GLN A 371 -12.82 0.77 26.45
C GLN A 371 -14.33 0.63 26.25
N GLU A 372 -15.14 1.21 27.14
CA GLU A 372 -16.60 1.20 27.05
C GLU A 372 -17.14 2.01 25.84
N LEU A 373 -16.49 3.11 25.46
CA LEU A 373 -16.87 3.91 24.28
C LEU A 373 -16.49 3.22 22.96
N LEU A 374 -15.36 2.51 22.93
CA LEU A 374 -14.93 1.71 21.76
C LEU A 374 -15.67 0.37 21.69
N GLU A 375 -16.08 -0.24 22.81
CA GLU A 375 -16.78 -1.54 22.82
C GLU A 375 -18.31 -1.40 22.71
N ARG A 376 -18.85 -0.18 22.75
CA ARG A 376 -20.28 0.03 22.49
C ARG A 376 -20.67 -0.62 21.15
N PRO A 377 -21.71 -1.48 21.14
CA PRO A 377 -22.17 -2.08 19.90
C PRO A 377 -22.60 -0.98 18.95
N VAL A 378 -22.01 -0.99 17.75
CA VAL A 378 -22.43 -0.11 16.65
C VAL A 378 -23.88 -0.46 16.34
N LYS A 379 -24.82 0.39 16.76
CA LYS A 379 -26.22 0.26 16.34
C LYS A 379 -26.28 0.63 14.87
N LEU A 380 -26.22 -0.36 13.99
CA LEU A 380 -26.63 -0.20 12.59
C LEU A 380 -28.10 0.22 12.59
N VAL A 381 -28.36 1.50 12.36
CA VAL A 381 -29.72 2.00 12.16
C VAL A 381 -30.14 1.57 10.77
N ALA A 382 -30.99 0.55 10.69
CA ALA A 382 -31.64 0.15 9.44
C ALA A 382 -32.45 1.34 8.90
N SER A 383 -31.97 1.97 7.82
CA SER A 383 -32.67 3.03 7.12
C SER A 383 -33.88 2.44 6.41
N THR A 384 -35.03 2.49 7.09
CA THR A 384 -36.33 2.10 6.54
C THR A 384 -36.95 3.28 5.81
N GLN A 385 -36.42 3.63 4.62
CA GLN A 385 -37.22 4.19 3.53
C GLN A 385 -36.39 4.39 2.25
N GLY A 386 -36.71 3.59 1.23
CA GLY A 386 -36.26 3.81 -0.13
C GLY A 386 -36.87 5.09 -0.69
N SER A 387 -36.07 6.14 -0.78
CA SER A 387 -36.33 7.28 -1.67
C SER A 387 -35.01 7.71 -2.29
N SER A 388 -34.94 7.55 -3.61
CA SER A 388 -33.87 8.00 -4.49
C SER A 388 -33.64 9.51 -4.29
N LEU A 389 -32.57 9.88 -3.57
CA LEU A 389 -32.13 11.25 -3.48
C LEU A 389 -31.35 11.60 -4.76
N LYS A 390 -32.00 12.37 -5.64
CA LYS A 390 -31.32 13.12 -6.71
C LYS A 390 -30.40 14.15 -6.06
N ILE A 391 -29.09 13.91 -6.11
CA ILE A 391 -28.07 14.89 -5.71
C ILE A 391 -28.10 16.02 -6.75
N ARG A 392 -28.57 17.19 -6.32
CA ARG A 392 -28.39 18.46 -7.03
C ARG A 392 -26.99 18.97 -6.72
N THR A 393 -26.26 19.28 -7.78
CA THR A 393 -24.97 19.97 -7.80
C THR A 393 -25.03 21.30 -7.04
N LEU A 394 -24.13 21.46 -6.06
CA LEU A 394 -23.77 22.76 -5.49
C LEU A 394 -22.25 22.96 -5.61
N SER A 395 -21.91 24.17 -6.03
CA SER A 395 -20.64 24.60 -6.60
C SER A 395 -19.78 25.35 -5.58
N LYS A 396 -18.50 24.96 -5.49
CA LYS A 396 -17.26 25.72 -5.20
C LYS A 396 -17.13 26.59 -3.92
N ARG A 397 -16.10 26.29 -3.09
CA ARG A 397 -14.92 27.14 -2.67
C ARG A 397 -14.48 26.95 -1.19
N HIS A 398 -13.26 26.41 -1.03
CA HIS A 398 -12.22 26.60 0.01
C HIS A 398 -12.54 26.29 1.50
N LEU A 399 -11.63 25.51 2.09
CA LEU A 399 -11.52 24.93 3.44
C LEU A 399 -11.49 25.96 4.60
N ILE A 400 -12.58 26.71 4.79
CA ILE A 400 -12.89 27.40 6.04
C ILE A 400 -14.38 27.15 6.32
N TYR A 401 -14.72 26.72 7.54
CA TYR A 401 -16.10 26.50 8.00
C TYR A 401 -17.01 27.66 7.57
N ARG A 402 -18.28 27.41 7.25
CA ARG A 402 -19.21 28.45 6.76
C ARG A 402 -19.29 29.66 7.70
N GLU A 403 -19.23 29.42 9.01
CA GLU A 403 -19.26 30.47 10.05
C GLU A 403 -17.93 31.19 10.20
N GLU A 404 -16.80 30.48 10.22
CA GLU A 404 -15.48 31.11 10.22
C GLU A 404 -15.19 31.85 8.91
N GLN A 405 -15.72 31.37 7.79
CA GLN A 405 -15.62 32.02 6.49
C GLN A 405 -16.49 33.28 6.48
N GLN A 406 -17.66 33.26 7.13
CA GLN A 406 -18.46 34.46 7.35
C GLN A 406 -17.79 35.43 8.33
N ARG A 407 -17.12 34.93 9.37
CA ARG A 407 -16.36 35.74 10.34
C ARG A 407 -15.15 36.38 9.68
N PHE A 408 -14.37 35.62 8.92
CA PHE A 408 -13.25 36.13 8.12
C PHE A 408 -13.74 37.11 7.05
N LYS A 409 -14.82 36.82 6.33
CA LYS A 409 -15.45 37.77 5.39
C LYS A 409 -15.97 39.03 6.06
N SER A 410 -16.37 38.95 7.33
CA SER A 410 -16.83 40.12 8.10
C SER A 410 -15.65 40.94 8.61
N LEU A 411 -14.58 40.29 9.04
CA LEU A 411 -13.31 40.93 9.44
C LEU A 411 -12.60 41.56 8.24
N SER A 412 -12.59 40.89 7.09
CA SER A 412 -11.92 41.38 5.88
C SER A 412 -12.61 42.60 5.28
N LYS A 413 -13.93 42.76 5.46
CA LYS A 413 -14.66 43.98 5.07
C LYS A 413 -14.20 45.23 5.81
N GLY A 414 -13.59 45.08 6.99
CA GLY A 414 -13.07 46.20 7.79
C GLY A 414 -11.59 46.50 7.56
N LEU A 415 -10.89 45.68 6.77
CA LEU A 415 -9.47 45.80 6.51
C LEU A 415 -9.22 46.33 5.09
N PRO A 416 -8.15 47.12 4.88
CA PRO A 416 -7.68 47.44 3.53
C PRO A 416 -7.38 46.15 2.74
N GLU A 417 -7.67 46.15 1.45
CA GLU A 417 -7.48 44.96 0.59
C GLU A 417 -6.03 44.47 0.57
N SER A 418 -5.06 45.39 0.67
CA SER A 418 -3.63 45.07 0.83
C SER A 418 -3.33 44.30 2.12
N ASP A 419 -4.03 44.59 3.21
CA ASP A 419 -3.84 43.91 4.49
C ASP A 419 -4.51 42.54 4.47
N VAL A 420 -5.70 42.42 3.87
CA VAL A 420 -6.37 41.12 3.67
C VAL A 420 -5.48 40.19 2.84
N GLN A 421 -4.88 40.70 1.77
CA GLN A 421 -3.94 39.95 0.94
C GLN A 421 -2.71 39.54 1.75
N ARG A 422 -2.09 40.48 2.48
CA ARG A 422 -0.92 40.22 3.34
C ARG A 422 -1.18 39.15 4.40
N TRP A 423 -2.32 39.21 5.10
CA TRP A 423 -2.67 38.24 6.14
C TRP A 423 -3.03 36.87 5.56
N SER A 424 -3.65 36.84 4.38
CA SER A 424 -3.91 35.58 3.67
C SER A 424 -2.60 34.90 3.27
N SER A 425 -1.66 35.65 2.70
CA SER A 425 -0.31 35.15 2.37
C SER A 425 0.48 34.71 3.61
N LEU A 426 0.34 35.42 4.74
CA LEU A 426 0.99 35.04 6.00
C LEU A 426 0.38 33.76 6.59
N ALA A 427 -0.95 33.62 6.60
CA ALA A 427 -1.64 32.43 7.07
C ALA A 427 -1.29 31.22 6.20
N GLU A 428 -1.25 31.40 4.88
CA GLU A 428 -0.80 30.38 3.94
C GLU A 428 0.67 29.99 4.18
N LEU A 429 1.57 30.97 4.34
CA LEU A 429 2.97 30.73 4.68
C LEU A 429 3.11 29.95 6.00
N GLU A 430 2.32 30.29 7.01
CA GLU A 430 2.40 29.64 8.32
C GLU A 430 1.79 28.24 8.32
N MET A 431 0.75 27.99 7.52
CA MET A 431 0.27 26.65 7.22
C MET A 431 1.34 25.82 6.50
N ARG A 432 2.01 26.39 5.49
CA ARG A 432 3.10 25.73 4.76
C ARG A 432 4.24 25.35 5.70
N LYS A 433 4.70 26.26 6.56
CA LYS A 433 5.72 25.99 7.59
C LYS A 433 5.36 24.87 8.56
N ARG A 434 4.09 24.79 8.98
CA ARG A 434 3.65 23.83 10.01
C ARG A 434 3.37 22.44 9.45
N LEU A 435 2.91 22.36 8.20
CA LEU A 435 2.45 21.11 7.62
C LEU A 435 3.50 20.45 6.72
N PHE A 436 4.44 21.21 6.14
CA PHE A 436 5.37 20.70 5.14
C PHE A 436 6.72 21.41 5.23
N GLU A 437 7.73 20.74 5.79
CA GLU A 437 9.14 21.21 5.74
C GLU A 437 9.73 20.99 4.34
N CYS A 438 9.11 21.54 3.29
CA CYS A 438 9.69 21.54 1.94
C CYS A 438 10.83 22.55 1.90
N CYS A 439 12.05 22.07 2.13
CA CYS A 439 13.28 22.84 1.95
C CYS A 439 13.79 22.68 0.51
N CYS A 440 14.39 23.73 -0.02
CA CYS A 440 15.11 23.67 -1.28
C CYS A 440 16.41 22.89 -1.08
N ASP A 441 16.61 21.78 -1.77
CA ASP A 441 17.83 20.97 -1.67
C ASP A 441 19.09 21.72 -2.12
N ALA A 442 18.94 22.77 -2.93
CA ALA A 442 20.06 23.58 -3.39
C ALA A 442 20.52 24.65 -2.40
N CYS A 443 19.63 25.23 -1.59
CA CYS A 443 19.99 26.32 -0.66
C CYS A 443 19.55 26.09 0.80
N HIS A 444 18.81 25.02 1.06
CA HIS A 444 18.16 24.63 2.31
C HIS A 444 17.18 25.68 2.87
N ALA A 445 16.82 26.69 2.07
CA ALA A 445 15.76 27.63 2.45
C ALA A 445 14.40 26.95 2.33
N LEU A 446 13.49 27.28 3.24
CA LEU A 446 12.10 26.86 3.14
C LEU A 446 11.48 27.41 1.85
N ILE A 447 10.85 26.55 1.06
CA ILE A 447 10.19 26.95 -0.19
C ILE A 447 8.84 27.58 0.17
N THR A 448 8.74 28.89 0.02
CA THR A 448 7.55 29.65 0.44
C THR A 448 6.56 29.93 -0.69
N ASP A 449 6.98 29.77 -1.95
CA ASP A 449 6.21 30.13 -3.15
C ASP A 449 6.18 28.96 -4.15
N VAL A 450 6.58 29.18 -5.41
CA VAL A 450 6.66 28.14 -6.45
C VAL A 450 7.70 27.11 -6.09
N TYR A 451 7.25 25.86 -6.11
CA TYR A 451 8.00 24.69 -5.73
C TYR A 451 8.28 23.82 -6.95
N HIS A 452 9.54 23.51 -7.22
CA HIS A 452 9.95 22.67 -8.33
C HIS A 452 10.46 21.32 -7.81
N ARG A 453 9.92 20.21 -8.28
CA ARG A 453 10.41 18.86 -7.92
C ARG A 453 10.93 18.16 -9.16
N CYS A 454 12.14 17.66 -9.10
CA CYS A 454 12.71 16.87 -10.19
C CYS A 454 11.95 15.55 -10.39
N ILE A 455 11.55 15.28 -11.63
CA ILE A 455 10.86 14.04 -12.00
C ILE A 455 11.84 12.87 -12.02
N ASP A 456 13.11 13.13 -12.35
CA ASP A 456 14.10 12.11 -12.74
C ASP A 456 15.06 11.69 -11.61
N CYS A 457 15.06 12.31 -10.43
CA CYS A 457 15.94 11.91 -9.31
C CYS A 457 15.34 10.74 -8.50
N GLU A 458 15.98 9.58 -8.44
CA GLU A 458 15.36 8.32 -8.01
C GLU A 458 14.90 8.27 -6.54
N ASP A 459 15.63 8.87 -5.58
CA ASP A 459 15.44 8.46 -4.17
C ASP A 459 14.62 9.38 -3.23
N ASP A 460 14.48 10.69 -3.47
CA ASP A 460 13.60 11.54 -2.63
C ASP A 460 12.91 12.69 -3.39
N GLY A 461 13.12 12.74 -4.71
CA GLY A 461 12.94 13.97 -5.47
C GLY A 461 14.09 14.95 -5.21
N TYR A 462 14.26 15.92 -6.11
CA TYR A 462 15.18 17.04 -5.87
C TYR A 462 14.37 18.31 -5.98
N ASP A 463 14.25 19.00 -4.87
CA ASP A 463 13.30 20.04 -4.58
C ASP A 463 14.01 21.41 -4.66
N LEU A 464 13.50 22.29 -5.50
CA LEU A 464 14.10 23.58 -5.80
C LEU A 464 13.09 24.70 -5.56
N CYS A 465 13.53 25.73 -4.83
CA CYS A 465 12.84 27.01 -4.86
C CYS A 465 13.00 27.67 -6.23
N LEU A 466 12.13 28.64 -6.55
CA LEU A 466 12.19 29.39 -7.79
C LEU A 466 13.57 30.00 -8.07
N GLU A 467 14.23 30.54 -7.05
CA GLU A 467 15.56 31.16 -7.18
C GLU A 467 16.61 30.13 -7.59
N CYS A 468 16.69 28.99 -6.88
CA CYS A 468 17.68 27.96 -7.17
C CYS A 468 17.40 27.23 -8.49
N GLU A 469 16.14 27.08 -8.88
CA GLU A 469 15.80 26.50 -10.19
C GLU A 469 16.40 27.29 -11.36
N SER A 470 16.46 28.62 -11.22
CA SER A 470 17.00 29.50 -12.25
C SER A 470 18.53 29.51 -12.31
N LEU A 471 19.20 28.98 -11.28
CA LEU A 471 20.66 28.93 -11.19
C LEU A 471 21.21 27.66 -11.86
N PRO A 472 22.42 27.73 -12.45
CA PRO A 472 23.13 26.51 -12.83
C PRO A 472 23.46 25.70 -11.57
N VAL A 473 23.43 24.37 -11.69
CA VAL A 473 23.68 23.45 -10.56
C VAL A 473 25.02 23.71 -9.88
N SER A 474 26.04 24.16 -10.62
CA SER A 474 27.35 24.54 -10.09
C SER A 474 27.32 25.71 -9.09
N LYS A 475 26.23 26.48 -9.06
CA LYS A 475 26.00 27.58 -8.11
C LYS A 475 25.06 27.20 -6.97
N HIS A 476 24.58 25.96 -6.91
CA HIS A 476 23.82 25.49 -5.76
C HIS A 476 24.75 25.50 -4.54
N LYS A 477 24.24 25.99 -3.41
CA LYS A 477 25.00 26.08 -2.16
C LYS A 477 25.37 24.69 -1.63
N TYR A 478 24.50 23.71 -1.90
CA TYR A 478 24.70 22.31 -1.58
C TYR A 478 24.76 21.52 -2.90
N PRO A 479 25.94 20.95 -3.23
CA PRO A 479 26.10 20.16 -4.44
C PRO A 479 25.21 18.92 -4.39
N SER A 480 24.72 18.48 -5.54
CA SER A 480 24.00 17.22 -5.71
C SER A 480 24.27 16.64 -7.09
N ASP A 481 23.92 15.37 -7.30
CA ASP A 481 23.96 14.71 -8.60
C ASP A 481 22.80 15.11 -9.52
N HIS A 482 22.03 16.13 -9.14
CA HIS A 482 20.96 16.67 -9.97
C HIS A 482 21.55 17.33 -11.23
N LYS A 483 21.09 16.90 -12.41
CA LYS A 483 21.46 17.51 -13.68
C LYS A 483 20.47 18.60 -14.05
N ALA A 484 20.97 19.76 -14.46
CA ALA A 484 20.15 20.90 -14.89
C ALA A 484 19.21 20.58 -16.07
N THR A 485 19.48 19.50 -16.80
CA THR A 485 18.70 19.01 -17.94
C THR A 485 17.51 18.13 -17.56
N ARG A 486 17.33 17.79 -16.28
CA ARG A 486 16.21 16.97 -15.82
C ARG A 486 14.90 17.75 -15.85
N ASN A 487 13.80 17.07 -16.15
CA ASN A 487 12.48 17.68 -16.17
C ASN A 487 11.99 17.96 -14.74
N LEU A 488 11.26 19.05 -14.56
CA LEU A 488 10.78 19.49 -13.25
C LEU A 488 9.26 19.59 -13.24
N LEU A 489 8.63 19.03 -12.21
CA LEU A 489 7.25 19.34 -11.85
C LEU A 489 7.20 20.67 -11.13
N VAL A 490 6.23 21.50 -11.47
CA VAL A 490 6.04 22.82 -10.87
C VAL A 490 4.72 22.85 -10.13
N PHE A 491 4.83 23.07 -8.82
CA PHE A 491 3.73 23.18 -7.88
C PHE A 491 3.61 24.63 -7.43
N ARG A 492 2.42 25.21 -7.62
CA ARG A 492 2.06 26.54 -7.06
C ARG A 492 1.44 26.48 -5.68
N MET A 493 0.99 25.29 -5.32
CA MET A 493 0.45 24.98 -4.01
C MET A 493 1.18 23.77 -3.47
N VAL A 494 1.38 23.76 -2.16
CA VAL A 494 2.01 22.61 -1.51
C VAL A 494 1.04 21.44 -1.57
N LEU A 495 1.50 20.32 -2.13
CA LEU A 495 0.74 19.08 -2.15
C LEU A 495 1.14 18.20 -0.98
N PRO A 496 0.19 17.48 -0.37
CA PRO A 496 0.52 16.40 0.54
C PRO A 496 1.45 15.39 -0.14
N TYR A 497 2.50 14.93 0.55
CA TYR A 497 3.55 14.05 0.00
C TYR A 497 3.03 12.92 -0.94
N GLY A 498 2.01 12.15 -0.53
CA GLY A 498 1.40 11.11 -1.37
C GLY A 498 0.72 11.60 -2.65
N ARG A 499 0.11 12.79 -2.67
CA ARG A 499 -0.37 13.41 -3.92
C ARG A 499 0.79 13.82 -4.81
N CYS A 500 1.86 14.36 -4.21
CA CYS A 500 3.06 14.72 -4.96
C CYS A 500 3.70 13.48 -5.64
N GLY A 501 3.79 12.35 -4.92
CA GLY A 501 4.26 11.07 -5.47
C GLY A 501 3.41 10.57 -6.65
N ARG A 502 2.08 10.60 -6.51
CA ARG A 502 1.16 10.24 -7.62
C ARG A 502 1.31 11.18 -8.83
N VAL A 503 1.30 12.50 -8.62
CA VAL A 503 1.49 13.48 -9.71
C VAL A 503 2.83 13.27 -10.40
N ARG A 504 3.88 12.96 -9.64
CA ARG A 504 5.20 12.61 -10.16
C ARG A 504 5.20 11.35 -11.02
N TRP A 505 4.55 10.29 -10.54
CA TRP A 505 4.40 9.05 -11.29
C TRP A 505 3.64 9.29 -12.61
N TYR A 506 2.52 10.02 -12.56
CA TYR A 506 1.77 10.40 -13.77
C TYR A 506 2.60 11.24 -14.73
N ALA A 507 3.33 12.24 -14.23
CA ALA A 507 4.21 13.05 -15.06
C ALA A 507 5.27 12.22 -15.78
N ARG A 508 5.90 11.29 -15.05
CA ARG A 508 6.93 10.41 -15.61
C ARG A 508 6.37 9.54 -16.74
N ASN A 509 5.22 8.90 -16.52
CA ASN A 509 4.58 8.05 -17.54
C ASN A 509 4.03 8.85 -18.74
N PHE A 510 3.52 10.05 -18.47
CA PHE A 510 3.03 10.95 -19.51
C PHE A 510 4.18 11.42 -20.40
N LEU A 511 5.28 11.87 -19.79
CA LEU A 511 6.48 12.28 -20.52
C LEU A 511 7.12 11.13 -21.29
N SER A 512 7.18 9.92 -20.74
CA SER A 512 7.73 8.77 -21.49
C SER A 512 6.90 8.42 -22.73
N THR A 513 5.62 8.79 -22.75
CA THR A 513 4.74 8.58 -23.91
C THR A 513 4.94 9.64 -24.99
N ILE A 514 5.17 10.90 -24.59
CA ILE A 514 5.25 12.05 -25.51
C ILE A 514 6.68 12.33 -25.99
N LEU A 515 7.67 12.07 -25.13
CA LEU A 515 9.09 12.24 -25.41
C LEU A 515 9.75 10.85 -25.46
N PRO A 516 9.57 10.10 -26.56
CA PRO A 516 10.19 8.79 -26.69
C PRO A 516 11.71 8.93 -26.50
N ILE A 517 12.25 8.13 -25.58
CA ILE A 517 13.68 8.10 -25.30
C ILE A 517 14.38 7.70 -26.60
N THR A 518 15.02 8.67 -27.24
CA THR A 518 16.07 8.36 -28.21
C THR A 518 17.20 7.73 -27.41
N THR A 519 17.27 6.40 -27.46
CA THR A 519 18.41 5.64 -26.94
C THR A 519 19.66 6.22 -27.60
N PRO A 520 20.65 6.68 -26.83
CA PRO A 520 21.95 7.02 -27.40
C PRO A 520 22.44 5.81 -28.18
N SER A 521 22.73 5.98 -29.46
CA SER A 521 23.41 4.96 -30.25
C SER A 521 24.75 4.70 -29.57
N GLU A 522 24.89 3.58 -28.88
CA GLU A 522 26.19 3.10 -28.41
C GLU A 522 27.03 2.81 -29.65
N ASP A 523 28.00 3.68 -29.93
CA ASP A 523 29.05 3.41 -30.89
C ASP A 523 29.83 2.18 -30.43
N ILE A 524 29.60 1.07 -31.14
CA ILE A 524 30.29 -0.20 -30.96
C ILE A 524 31.76 0.01 -31.34
N CYS A 525 32.64 0.14 -30.34
CA CYS A 525 34.06 -0.14 -30.52
C CYS A 525 34.25 -1.64 -30.78
N GLN A 526 34.31 -2.02 -32.06
CA GLN A 526 34.79 -3.33 -32.49
C GLN A 526 36.27 -3.47 -32.11
N THR A 527 36.56 -4.29 -31.09
CA THR A 527 37.89 -4.87 -30.90
C THR A 527 37.87 -6.30 -31.44
N GLN A 528 38.67 -6.51 -32.48
CA GLN A 528 39.01 -7.82 -33.02
C GLN A 528 39.75 -8.65 -31.97
N SER A 529 39.33 -9.88 -31.74
CA SER A 529 40.14 -10.92 -31.09
C SER A 529 40.00 -12.22 -31.86
N ASP A 530 41.12 -12.65 -32.44
CA ASP A 530 41.29 -13.87 -33.19
C ASP A 530 41.32 -15.14 -32.30
N GLY A 531 40.56 -16.16 -32.73
CA GLY A 531 40.91 -17.59 -32.68
C GLY A 531 40.50 -18.44 -31.44
N PRO A 532 40.52 -19.79 -31.53
CA PRO A 532 40.39 -20.66 -32.70
C PRO A 532 39.28 -21.75 -32.58
N GLU A 533 38.89 -22.28 -33.73
CA GLU A 533 37.97 -23.40 -33.95
C GLU A 533 38.42 -24.75 -33.36
N LEU A 534 37.43 -25.63 -33.11
CA LEU A 534 37.32 -27.09 -33.41
C LEU A 534 36.61 -27.86 -32.27
N PRO A 535 36.04 -29.07 -32.50
CA PRO A 535 35.16 -29.47 -33.60
C PRO A 535 33.87 -30.17 -33.10
N HIS A 536 32.87 -30.24 -33.98
CA HIS A 536 31.68 -31.10 -33.86
C HIS A 536 32.02 -32.60 -33.77
N PRO A 537 31.06 -33.41 -33.30
CA PRO A 537 30.75 -34.64 -34.00
C PRO A 537 29.26 -34.75 -34.40
N THR A 538 29.11 -35.39 -35.54
CA THR A 538 27.92 -35.68 -36.35
C THR A 538 27.18 -36.94 -35.86
N GLU A 539 25.97 -37.14 -36.41
CA GLU A 539 25.21 -38.40 -36.59
C GLU A 539 24.34 -38.90 -35.40
N ALA A 540 23.12 -39.43 -35.57
CA ALA A 540 22.22 -39.62 -36.71
C ALA A 540 20.83 -40.14 -36.24
N THR A 541 19.86 -40.08 -37.17
CA THR A 541 18.77 -41.07 -37.42
C THR A 541 17.33 -40.77 -36.95
N ARG A 542 16.51 -40.37 -37.95
CA ARG A 542 15.13 -40.82 -38.35
C ARG A 542 14.10 -41.22 -37.28
N ALA A 543 12.89 -40.69 -37.40
CA ALA A 543 11.79 -41.34 -38.14
C ALA A 543 10.55 -40.43 -38.26
N ASP A 544 9.85 -40.60 -39.37
CA ASP A 544 8.61 -39.95 -39.80
C ASP A 544 7.44 -40.18 -38.82
N ASP A 545 6.49 -39.25 -38.78
CA ASP A 545 5.12 -39.60 -39.20
C ASP A 545 4.27 -38.35 -39.46
N SER A 546 3.70 -38.36 -40.66
CA SER A 546 2.73 -37.44 -41.21
C SER A 546 1.38 -37.52 -40.49
N SER A 547 0.76 -36.37 -40.21
CA SER A 547 -0.71 -36.29 -40.14
C SER A 547 -1.18 -34.94 -40.66
N THR A 548 -1.62 -34.96 -41.90
CA THR A 548 -2.44 -33.97 -42.60
C THR A 548 -3.71 -33.66 -41.81
N CYS A 549 -4.00 -32.39 -41.57
CA CYS A 549 -5.35 -31.92 -41.23
C CYS A 549 -5.79 -30.86 -42.23
N VAL A 550 -7.03 -31.09 -42.68
CA VAL A 550 -7.75 -30.47 -43.78
C VAL A 550 -8.34 -29.13 -43.36
N ASP A 551 -8.33 -28.20 -44.31
CA ASP A 551 -9.01 -26.92 -44.32
C ASP A 551 -10.48 -26.99 -43.91
N LEU A 552 -10.92 -26.12 -43.00
CA LEU A 552 -12.25 -25.49 -43.06
C LEU A 552 -12.18 -24.02 -42.60
N ARG A 553 -12.18 -23.15 -43.62
CA ARG A 553 -12.77 -21.81 -43.77
C ARG A 553 -13.75 -21.37 -42.66
N GLU A 554 -13.47 -20.22 -42.04
CA GLU A 554 -13.87 -18.84 -42.41
C GLU A 554 -15.28 -18.45 -41.94
N GLY A 555 -15.31 -17.55 -40.96
CA GLY A 555 -16.50 -16.84 -40.52
C GLY A 555 -16.29 -16.29 -39.11
N ASP A 556 -15.72 -15.09 -39.00
CA ASP A 556 -16.31 -14.01 -38.19
C ASP A 556 -15.44 -12.75 -38.17
N GLU A 557 -16.16 -11.65 -38.07
CA GLU A 557 -15.88 -10.32 -38.59
C GLU A 557 -14.86 -9.53 -37.77
N LYS A 558 -14.01 -8.80 -38.49
CA LYS A 558 -13.08 -7.81 -37.96
C LYS A 558 -13.85 -6.56 -37.48
N LEU A 559 -13.82 -6.31 -36.18
CA LEU A 559 -13.91 -4.97 -35.58
C LEU A 559 -12.57 -4.65 -34.93
N ASN A 560 -11.63 -4.12 -35.73
CA ASN A 560 -10.44 -3.43 -35.24
C ASN A 560 -10.42 -2.04 -35.88
N GLY A 561 -10.87 -1.05 -35.12
CA GLY A 561 -10.85 0.37 -35.50
C GLY A 561 -9.77 1.13 -34.74
N ASN A 562 -8.74 1.56 -35.48
CA ASN A 562 -8.14 2.90 -35.44
C ASN A 562 -7.74 3.55 -34.09
N THR A 563 -6.76 2.97 -33.37
CA THR A 563 -5.93 3.73 -32.40
C THR A 563 -4.66 4.33 -33.03
N GLY A 564 -4.32 3.95 -34.27
CA GLY A 564 -3.06 4.37 -34.94
C GLY A 564 -3.07 5.78 -35.56
N VAL A 565 -4.24 6.34 -35.87
CA VAL A 565 -4.34 7.59 -36.66
C VAL A 565 -4.11 8.85 -35.81
N ALA A 566 -4.31 8.79 -34.48
CA ALA A 566 -4.03 9.90 -33.58
C ALA A 566 -2.53 10.07 -33.28
N LEU A 567 -1.76 8.98 -33.29
CA LEU A 567 -0.33 8.99 -32.99
C LEU A 567 0.52 9.48 -34.18
N GLU A 568 0.11 9.15 -35.41
CA GLU A 568 0.79 9.63 -36.62
C GLU A 568 0.68 11.15 -36.81
N ARG A 569 -0.33 11.83 -36.24
CA ARG A 569 -0.44 13.30 -36.34
C ARG A 569 0.50 14.02 -35.37
N ILE A 570 0.97 13.36 -34.32
CA ILE A 570 1.94 13.90 -33.34
C ILE A 570 3.39 13.67 -33.80
N LEU A 571 3.65 12.57 -34.51
CA LEU A 571 4.99 12.18 -34.98
C LEU A 571 5.21 12.44 -36.49
N GLY A 572 4.17 12.85 -37.23
CA GLY A 572 4.15 12.89 -38.70
C GLY A 572 4.70 14.15 -39.37
N THR A 573 5.24 15.11 -38.62
CA THR A 573 6.02 16.22 -39.18
C THR A 573 7.27 16.42 -38.35
N SER A 574 8.41 16.48 -39.06
CA SER A 574 9.73 16.86 -38.59
C SER A 574 10.73 15.73 -38.29
N ALA A 575 11.51 15.41 -39.32
CA ALA A 575 12.96 15.26 -39.17
C ALA A 575 13.73 16.40 -39.88
N ALA A 576 13.03 17.46 -40.34
CA ALA A 576 13.64 18.51 -41.16
C ALA A 576 13.08 19.93 -40.98
N ASN A 577 12.06 20.14 -40.15
CA ASN A 577 11.55 21.48 -39.85
C ASN A 577 11.70 21.76 -38.36
N GLU A 578 12.33 22.87 -38.01
CA GLU A 578 12.34 23.47 -36.68
C GLU A 578 10.90 23.86 -36.30
N ASP A 579 10.06 22.87 -35.99
CA ASP A 579 8.66 23.08 -35.63
C ASP A 579 8.60 23.68 -34.22
N ALA A 580 8.71 25.01 -34.18
CA ALA A 580 8.52 25.80 -32.99
C ALA A 580 7.09 25.58 -32.46
N TYR A 581 6.96 24.94 -31.30
CA TYR A 581 5.70 24.88 -30.56
C TYR A 581 5.18 26.30 -30.34
N SER A 582 3.90 26.55 -30.57
CA SER A 582 3.28 27.82 -30.20
C SER A 582 2.61 27.66 -28.85
N CYS A 583 2.72 28.65 -27.97
CA CYS A 583 1.99 28.68 -26.71
C CYS A 583 0.48 28.60 -27.02
N ASP A 584 -0.21 27.60 -26.48
CA ASP A 584 -1.64 27.40 -26.74
C ASP A 584 -2.51 28.57 -26.24
N GLU A 585 -1.98 29.37 -25.32
CA GLU A 585 -2.67 30.52 -24.74
C GLU A 585 -2.44 31.81 -25.54
N CYS A 586 -1.19 32.21 -25.76
CA CYS A 586 -0.86 33.50 -26.39
C CYS A 586 -0.39 33.39 -27.86
N GLY A 587 -0.26 32.18 -28.39
CA GLY A 587 0.22 31.92 -29.75
C GLY A 587 1.70 32.22 -29.99
N VAL A 588 2.45 32.65 -28.96
CA VAL A 588 3.88 32.94 -29.10
C VAL A 588 4.63 31.66 -29.45
N LYS A 589 5.39 31.69 -30.56
CA LYS A 589 6.31 30.62 -30.92
C LYS A 589 7.39 30.49 -29.84
N MET A 590 7.46 29.32 -29.22
CA MET A 590 8.45 28.93 -28.23
C MET A 590 9.68 28.42 -28.96
N ILE A 591 10.53 29.36 -29.36
CA ILE A 591 11.78 29.12 -30.06
C ILE A 591 12.85 28.95 -28.98
N HIS A 592 13.01 27.72 -28.50
CA HIS A 592 14.05 27.23 -27.58
C HIS A 592 13.95 27.47 -26.05
N GLU A 593 14.37 26.40 -25.37
CA GLU A 593 14.84 26.17 -24.01
C GLU A 593 13.85 25.86 -22.88
N ARG A 594 12.69 26.53 -22.78
CA ARG A 594 11.79 26.30 -21.63
C ARG A 594 10.32 26.49 -21.99
N HIS A 595 9.60 25.38 -22.09
CA HIS A 595 8.14 25.38 -22.17
C HIS A 595 7.55 24.52 -21.04
N PHE A 596 6.29 24.78 -20.73
CA PHE A 596 5.53 24.05 -19.72
C PHE A 596 4.47 23.22 -20.41
N LEU A 597 4.41 21.93 -20.11
CA LEU A 597 3.26 21.11 -20.44
C LEU A 597 2.31 21.13 -19.27
N CYS A 598 1.08 21.59 -19.49
CA CYS A 598 0.02 21.40 -18.53
C CYS A 598 -0.50 19.96 -18.62
N MET A 599 -0.35 19.25 -17.51
CA MET A 599 -1.11 18.03 -17.27
C MET A 599 -2.47 18.41 -16.68
N LEU A 600 -3.49 18.39 -17.53
CA LEU A 600 -4.87 18.50 -17.09
C LEU A 600 -5.15 17.37 -16.10
N TYR A 601 -5.76 17.70 -14.97
CA TYR A 601 -6.30 16.71 -14.05
C TYR A 601 -7.38 15.93 -14.82
N LEU A 602 -7.08 14.68 -15.21
CA LEU A 602 -7.97 13.80 -15.96
C LEU A 602 -9.21 13.49 -15.11
N ARG A 603 -10.19 14.40 -15.13
CA ARG A 603 -11.36 14.36 -14.25
C ARG A 603 -12.36 13.24 -14.60
N SER A 604 -12.13 12.49 -15.67
CA SER A 604 -12.83 11.24 -15.98
C SER A 604 -12.23 10.62 -17.25
N LEU A 605 -11.73 9.39 -17.19
CA LEU A 605 -11.32 8.64 -18.39
C LEU A 605 -12.47 8.35 -19.38
N THR A 606 -13.73 8.66 -19.03
CA THR A 606 -14.89 8.48 -19.92
C THR A 606 -15.02 9.55 -21.02
N ILE A 607 -14.20 10.61 -20.99
CA ILE A 607 -14.11 11.59 -22.09
C ILE A 607 -12.66 11.72 -22.54
N ILE A 608 -12.07 10.60 -22.97
CA ILE A 608 -10.98 10.66 -23.94
C ILE A 608 -11.64 10.89 -25.30
N THR A 609 -11.98 12.13 -25.61
CA THR A 609 -12.20 12.52 -27.00
C THR A 609 -10.85 12.55 -27.72
N GLU A 610 -10.82 12.10 -28.98
CA GLU A 610 -9.64 11.84 -29.82
C GLU A 610 -8.69 13.04 -30.07
N ASN A 611 -8.86 14.18 -29.41
CA ASN A 611 -8.18 15.46 -29.70
C ASN A 611 -7.39 16.07 -28.53
N ASN A 612 -7.14 15.37 -27.42
CA ASN A 612 -6.42 15.96 -26.28
C ASN A 612 -4.90 15.98 -26.48
N SER A 613 -4.42 16.92 -27.29
CA SER A 613 -3.01 17.32 -27.29
C SER A 613 -2.64 17.95 -25.94
N PRO A 614 -1.41 17.72 -25.43
CA PRO A 614 -0.93 18.44 -24.25
C PRO A 614 -0.99 19.94 -24.49
N ILE A 615 -1.45 20.71 -23.50
CA ILE A 615 -1.43 22.18 -23.57
C ILE A 615 0.01 22.62 -23.26
N ALA A 616 0.67 23.21 -24.25
CA ALA A 616 2.00 23.77 -24.14
C ALA A 616 1.92 25.28 -23.87
N LEU A 617 2.52 25.72 -22.76
CA LEU A 617 2.49 27.10 -22.29
C LEU A 617 3.91 27.69 -22.30
N CYS A 618 4.02 28.95 -22.73
CA CYS A 618 5.26 29.72 -22.52
C CYS A 618 5.42 30.07 -21.03
N SER A 619 6.61 30.51 -20.62
CA SER A 619 6.87 30.87 -19.22
C SER A 619 5.90 31.94 -18.70
N ASP A 620 5.64 32.98 -19.48
CA ASP A 620 4.74 34.06 -19.04
C ASP A 620 3.29 33.58 -18.86
N CYS A 621 2.78 32.80 -19.81
CA CYS A 621 1.42 32.26 -19.73
C CYS A 621 1.31 31.22 -18.63
N ALA A 622 2.33 30.36 -18.46
CA ALA A 622 2.35 29.38 -17.40
C ALA A 622 2.05 30.07 -16.07
N PHE A 623 2.73 31.17 -15.74
CA PHE A 623 2.64 31.88 -14.45
C PHE A 623 1.59 32.99 -14.34
N HIS A 624 0.70 33.13 -15.32
CA HIS A 624 -0.39 34.11 -15.24
C HIS A 624 -1.51 33.62 -14.28
N ASP A 625 -2.06 34.54 -13.47
CA ASP A 625 -3.11 34.22 -12.47
C ASP A 625 -4.50 33.98 -13.09
N VAL A 626 -4.71 34.46 -14.31
CA VAL A 626 -5.97 34.35 -15.07
C VAL A 626 -5.62 33.96 -16.50
N PHE A 627 -6.13 32.80 -16.93
CA PHE A 627 -6.13 32.38 -18.33
C PHE A 627 -7.42 32.85 -19.01
N ASP A 628 -7.35 33.03 -20.32
CA ASP A 628 -8.45 33.40 -21.18
C ASP A 628 -9.46 32.24 -21.33
N VAL A 629 -10.68 32.57 -21.75
CA VAL A 629 -11.86 31.67 -21.75
C VAL A 629 -11.68 30.43 -22.64
N VAL A 630 -10.64 30.39 -23.49
CA VAL A 630 -10.48 29.39 -24.56
C VAL A 630 -10.05 28.02 -24.02
N THR A 631 -9.28 27.94 -22.93
CA THR A 631 -8.71 26.67 -22.43
C THR A 631 -9.39 26.13 -21.17
N ASP A 632 -10.35 26.87 -20.59
CA ASP A 632 -11.03 26.56 -19.30
C ASP A 632 -10.04 26.15 -18.17
N HIS A 633 -8.82 26.71 -18.25
CA HIS A 633 -7.67 26.30 -17.47
C HIS A 633 -7.53 27.13 -16.19
N HIS A 634 -7.28 26.50 -15.04
CA HIS A 634 -7.03 27.21 -13.78
C HIS A 634 -5.63 26.86 -13.26
N PRO A 635 -4.73 27.85 -13.05
CA PRO A 635 -3.32 27.61 -12.72
C PRO A 635 -3.13 26.85 -11.41
N TYR A 636 -4.11 26.96 -10.52
CA TYR A 636 -4.13 26.29 -9.22
C TYR A 636 -4.80 24.91 -9.24
N LYS A 637 -5.29 24.43 -10.39
CA LYS A 637 -5.96 23.13 -10.52
C LYS A 637 -5.19 22.11 -11.35
N HIS A 638 -4.24 22.56 -12.16
CA HIS A 638 -3.51 21.72 -13.08
C HIS A 638 -2.02 21.70 -12.73
N TRP A 639 -1.37 20.60 -13.08
CA TRP A 639 0.05 20.41 -12.79
C TRP A 639 0.87 20.82 -13.99
N LEU A 640 1.90 21.62 -13.77
CA LEU A 640 2.78 22.05 -14.85
C LEU A 640 4.05 21.21 -14.80
N VAL A 641 4.44 20.68 -15.96
CA VAL A 641 5.71 20.02 -16.17
C VAL A 641 6.60 20.93 -16.99
N LYS A 642 7.67 21.43 -16.38
CA LYS A 642 8.69 22.21 -17.08
C LYS A 642 9.59 21.25 -17.84
N ILE A 643 9.52 21.34 -19.17
CA ILE A 643 10.41 20.61 -20.07
C ILE A 643 11.69 21.41 -20.20
N LYS A 644 12.80 20.81 -19.80
CA LYS A 644 14.13 21.38 -20.04
C LYS A 644 14.71 20.70 -21.26
N ASP A 645 15.07 21.49 -22.27
CA ASP A 645 15.69 20.95 -23.47
C ASP A 645 16.96 20.17 -23.10
N ARG A 646 17.23 19.09 -23.83
CA ARG A 646 18.59 18.53 -23.90
C ARG A 646 19.44 19.65 -24.45
N VAL A 647 20.24 20.29 -23.60
CA VAL A 647 21.33 21.16 -24.04
C VAL A 647 22.10 20.34 -25.07
N GLN A 648 21.93 20.69 -26.35
CA GLN A 648 22.89 20.25 -27.35
C GLN A 648 24.18 20.93 -26.90
N ASP A 649 25.15 20.15 -26.45
CA ASP A 649 26.52 20.60 -26.22
C ASP A 649 27.06 21.13 -27.56
N THR A 650 26.63 22.33 -27.92
CA THR A 650 27.17 23.09 -29.02
C THR A 650 28.54 23.50 -28.53
N GLY A 651 29.56 22.80 -29.02
CA GLY A 651 30.96 23.07 -28.71
C GLY A 651 31.27 24.53 -28.96
N ILE A 652 31.22 25.34 -27.91
CA ILE A 652 31.75 26.70 -27.92
C ILE A 652 33.27 26.52 -27.90
N GLY A 653 33.87 26.68 -29.08
CA GLY A 653 35.32 26.76 -29.23
C GLY A 653 35.88 27.95 -28.46
N ALA A 654 36.37 27.68 -27.25
CA ALA A 654 37.39 28.49 -26.62
C ALA A 654 38.75 27.89 -27.00
N SER A 655 39.64 28.70 -27.57
CA SER A 655 41.01 28.29 -27.88
C SER A 655 41.78 28.10 -26.57
N ASP A 656 42.05 26.86 -26.21
CA ASP A 656 43.10 26.52 -25.25
C ASP A 656 44.22 25.78 -25.99
N GLU A 657 45.43 26.29 -25.81
CA GLU A 657 46.68 25.59 -26.13
C GLU A 657 46.68 24.18 -25.50
N PRO A 658 47.34 23.20 -26.15
CA PRO A 658 47.39 21.83 -25.64
C PRO A 658 48.29 21.78 -24.41
N LEU A 659 47.68 21.84 -23.22
CA LEU A 659 48.32 21.36 -22.00
C LEU A 659 48.38 19.83 -22.07
N ALA A 660 49.60 19.33 -21.89
CA ALA A 660 49.97 17.93 -21.92
C ALA A 660 49.01 17.03 -21.13
N ASN A 661 48.77 15.84 -21.67
CA ASN A 661 48.13 14.69 -21.02
C ASN A 661 48.51 14.64 -19.52
N VAL A 662 47.59 15.09 -18.67
CA VAL A 662 47.61 14.75 -17.25
C VAL A 662 46.84 13.45 -17.12
N ASP A 663 47.62 12.43 -16.80
CA ASP A 663 47.21 11.06 -16.52
C ASP A 663 45.98 11.03 -15.59
N GLU A 664 44.87 10.48 -16.09
CA GLU A 664 43.55 10.45 -15.47
C GLU A 664 43.58 9.73 -14.09
N THR A 665 44.56 8.85 -13.90
CA THR A 665 44.93 8.19 -12.65
C THR A 665 45.34 9.18 -11.55
N THR A 666 45.94 10.31 -11.89
CA THR A 666 46.38 11.33 -10.92
C THR A 666 45.20 12.17 -10.41
N SER A 667 44.19 12.38 -11.26
CA SER A 667 42.96 13.13 -10.92
C SER A 667 42.06 12.34 -9.97
N LEU A 668 41.98 11.02 -10.14
CA LEU A 668 41.26 10.12 -9.23
C LEU A 668 41.95 10.04 -7.87
N SER A 669 43.27 9.86 -7.83
CA SER A 669 44.05 9.84 -6.58
C SER A 669 43.89 11.13 -5.78
N LEU A 670 43.89 12.30 -6.44
CA LEU A 670 43.74 13.58 -5.76
C LEU A 670 42.33 13.80 -5.17
N ARG A 671 41.30 13.16 -5.76
CA ARG A 671 39.93 13.18 -5.25
C ARG A 671 39.77 12.27 -4.04
N ASP A 672 40.39 11.10 -4.07
CA ASP A 672 40.38 10.15 -2.96
C ASP A 672 41.11 10.71 -1.74
N ASP A 673 42.27 11.36 -1.93
CA ASP A 673 43.01 12.00 -0.84
C ASP A 673 42.22 13.16 -0.21
N LYS A 674 41.48 13.93 -1.02
CA LYS A 674 40.65 15.02 -0.53
C LYS A 674 39.43 14.51 0.23
N LEU A 675 38.83 13.40 -0.22
CA LEU A 675 37.72 12.76 0.47
C LEU A 675 38.18 12.14 1.80
N ALA A 676 39.33 11.46 1.81
CA ALA A 676 39.94 10.91 3.02
C ALA A 676 40.22 12.02 4.05
N ALA A 677 40.81 13.14 3.63
CA ALA A 677 41.05 14.28 4.51
C ALA A 677 39.76 14.90 5.08
N MET A 678 38.68 14.95 4.28
CA MET A 678 37.37 15.43 4.75
C MET A 678 36.73 14.48 5.77
N VAL A 679 36.84 13.17 5.55
CA VAL A 679 36.34 12.15 6.48
C VAL A 679 37.11 12.21 7.80
N GLU A 680 38.43 12.29 7.75
CA GLU A 680 39.28 12.36 8.94
C GLU A 680 39.04 13.65 9.72
N SER A 681 38.86 14.79 9.04
CA SER A 681 38.47 16.05 9.68
C SER A 681 37.11 15.96 10.40
N ARG A 682 36.14 15.19 9.86
CA ARG A 682 34.85 14.97 10.53
C ARG A 682 34.99 14.09 11.76
N PHE A 683 35.82 13.06 11.71
CA PHE A 683 36.09 12.20 12.88
C PHE A 683 36.74 13.00 14.02
N VAL A 684 37.73 13.85 13.71
CA VAL A 684 38.37 14.72 14.71
C VAL A 684 37.36 15.68 15.35
N GLU A 685 36.46 16.27 14.56
CA GLU A 685 35.41 17.16 15.11
C GLU A 685 34.40 16.39 15.97
N GLN A 686 34.01 15.18 15.59
CA GLN A 686 33.13 14.34 16.40
C GLN A 686 33.80 13.93 17.71
N ASP A 687 35.06 13.54 17.70
CA ASP A 687 35.82 13.17 18.89
C ASP A 687 35.98 14.35 19.87
N ARG A 688 36.19 15.55 19.34
CA ARG A 688 36.21 16.79 20.11
C ARG A 688 34.85 17.09 20.77
N ARG A 689 33.73 16.85 20.08
CA ARG A 689 32.38 17.02 20.64
C ARG A 689 32.07 15.96 21.69
N LEU A 690 32.51 14.72 21.47
CA LEU A 690 32.36 13.63 22.44
C LEU A 690 33.13 13.94 23.74
N SER A 691 34.39 14.36 23.60
CA SER A 691 35.23 14.78 24.72
C SER A 691 34.61 15.92 25.52
N ALA A 692 34.03 16.93 24.84
CA ALA A 692 33.35 18.03 25.50
C ALA A 692 32.09 17.58 26.27
N LEU A 693 31.35 16.59 25.76
CA LEU A 693 30.20 16.01 26.46
C LEU A 693 30.62 15.20 27.68
N VAL A 694 31.70 14.42 27.58
CA VAL A 694 32.26 13.69 28.73
C VAL A 694 32.63 14.66 29.85
N THR A 695 33.31 15.76 29.55
CA THR A 695 33.63 16.79 30.56
C THR A 695 32.38 17.41 31.17
N GLN A 696 31.31 17.64 30.39
CA GLN A 696 30.04 18.17 30.92
C GLN A 696 29.35 17.16 31.86
N VAL A 697 29.40 15.87 31.53
CA VAL A 697 28.85 14.81 32.39
C VAL A 697 29.64 14.71 33.69
N GLU A 698 30.97 14.74 33.64
CA GLU A 698 31.82 14.75 34.83
C GLU A 698 31.52 15.95 35.74
N GLN A 699 31.34 17.14 35.16
CA GLN A 699 30.95 18.35 35.89
C GLN A 699 29.58 18.17 36.57
N LEU A 700 28.62 17.57 35.88
CA LEU A 700 27.28 17.27 36.41
C LEU A 700 27.34 16.27 37.57
N VAL A 701 28.11 15.19 37.41
CA VAL A 701 28.33 14.20 38.46
C VAL A 701 28.95 14.85 39.69
N HIS A 702 29.96 15.70 39.51
CA HIS A 702 30.58 16.44 40.61
C HIS A 702 29.59 17.38 41.31
N ASN A 703 28.74 18.09 40.56
CA ASN A 703 27.71 18.97 41.13
C ASN A 703 26.64 18.18 41.91
N ILE A 704 26.23 17.01 41.42
CA ILE A 704 25.28 16.12 42.10
C ILE A 704 25.89 15.56 43.40
N ALA A 705 27.17 15.16 43.38
CA ALA A 705 27.88 14.72 44.57
C ALA A 705 27.96 15.82 45.65
N ALA A 706 28.26 17.06 45.23
CA ALA A 706 28.28 18.22 46.12
C ALA A 706 26.91 18.52 46.74
N LEU A 707 25.83 18.40 45.97
CA LEU A 707 24.46 18.65 46.45
C LEU A 707 23.93 17.56 47.39
N THR A 708 24.38 16.32 47.21
CA THR A 708 23.85 15.16 47.96
C THR A 708 24.57 14.89 49.27
N GLY A 709 25.69 15.58 49.55
CA GLY A 709 26.46 15.40 50.79
C GLY A 709 27.04 13.99 50.97
N LYS A 710 27.02 13.16 49.91
CA LYS A 710 27.64 11.83 49.89
C LYS A 710 29.09 11.99 49.47
N ALA A 711 30.00 11.85 50.45
CA ALA A 711 31.41 11.73 50.19
C ALA A 711 31.68 10.45 49.36
N GLU A 712 32.32 10.66 48.22
CA GLU A 712 33.04 9.68 47.38
C GLU A 712 32.21 8.48 46.88
N LEU A 713 31.65 8.64 45.68
CA LEU A 713 31.35 7.50 44.80
C LEU A 713 32.68 6.96 44.27
N SER A 714 32.96 5.69 44.56
CA SER A 714 34.12 4.94 44.06
C SER A 714 34.27 5.14 42.54
N SER A 715 35.45 5.58 42.12
CA SER A 715 35.82 5.87 40.72
C SER A 715 35.91 4.64 39.82
N GLU A 716 35.55 3.45 40.30
CA GLU A 716 35.69 2.19 39.53
C GLU A 716 34.52 1.88 38.58
N SER A 717 33.45 2.70 38.52
CA SER A 717 32.24 2.33 37.75
C SER A 717 31.92 3.18 36.52
N VAL A 718 32.86 4.00 36.02
CA VAL A 718 32.65 4.75 34.76
C VAL A 718 33.88 4.62 33.87
N THR A 719 33.98 3.49 33.17
CA THR A 719 34.76 3.39 31.93
C THR A 719 33.77 3.41 30.78
N VAL A 720 33.80 4.49 30.00
CA VAL A 720 33.06 4.66 28.73
C VAL A 720 33.88 4.08 27.59
#